data_AF-A0A9E3TPE8-F1
#
_entry.id   AF-A0A9E3TPE8-F1
#
_cell.length_a   1.000
_cell.length_b   1.000
_cell.length_c   1.000
_cell.angle_alpha   90.00
_cell.angle_beta   90.00
_cell.angle_gamma   90.00
#
_symmetry.space_group_name_H-M   'P 1'
#
loop_
_entity.id
_entity.type
_entity.pdbx_description
1 polymer ?
#
loop_
_entity_poly.entity_id
_entity_poly.type
_entity_poly.pdbx_seq_one_letter_code
_entity_poly.pdbx_strand_id
1 'polypeptide(L)'
;MIRIPPLTFVICFALLATLVSTGIAQPHWLSCRSTTGGVGAGCFRQTVSVEQPVISATLRGCGDGTFVEIFVGGKLIAELEPYDPVLQVEVTELCRQGRLAIAMQLRDCPPLRCAGFVQLDLKFADGTNRKIVTDEGWLCRTTSVAGWVENEFEDSDWQAPSLLGRVDDRLLTPPELSTDIDVAENYDQWKQAIGVREGTDPASFQLPQGYEIELLRSAQEDEDSWISLVTDASGRLVIGKEKAGLLRLTLNAAGDVELVETINDTMKECRGLLFVGDDLYVNANNSKGLYRLPMLDNSKFGDPELVYESSGGVGHGRNDLTLGPDGKIYSIQGDSVDLPTDARDYTSPYRDSRHGIKTSEGHVLRVDSKSKAIELLTSGLRNPFGIAFNARGDCFTYDADAEYDMGAPWYRPTRVNHLAIGGDFGWRGVTKQWPPYYPDHPDNAVPGFNIGKGSPTAVKFGTRSGFPTRYREALFVLDWTYGRVIAVHAIPRGSSYLMMAETFLQGRPLNVTDLDFSPDGSMYLITGGRATQSALYRIRYTGIELPTRSLSEQQQYRRANADAAHAERRRLEAELTAGASGFNSQLGSDDPWIRAAARNLLEQADVSEWKQSALSETNEKIALSALLSLARSGDRSSRAKIIERICELDWPELSRSWRETAVYTVALCTRHWEPPTKLKKKLIAKLENTYPDREYSVNQIASELLVRLDSRNVVATTIDLATRTTAQAEQMHFLFVLRNAQLGWTPAYRRTYFHLLAGTRDYVGGQGMTDFVTKIRDEAIESLGSDVRETLMDVIRLSDPVDERVPLVTVRRPIVAEWTLETLTAALGQVDSQSDIARGKRVFAEASCVHCHRVGGYGRLVGPDLTNVSRRFNQHDLLTSMIEPSKVIPEKYQSIQVVTKNGRVFVGIIALGGDYRSTKLRLSTNALDPYAITEIEKQEIDQLEPSHTSWMPNGLLNTFTAEDVADLLAYLRSGG
;
A
#
# COMPACT_ATOMS: atom_id res chain seq x y z
N MET A 1 -52.25 -50.56 12.48
CA MET A 1 -51.60 -51.34 11.41
C MET A 1 -51.19 -50.37 10.32
N ILE A 2 -49.94 -50.06 9.98
CA ILE A 2 -48.60 -50.58 10.30
C ILE A 2 -47.65 -49.35 10.27
N ARG A 3 -46.75 -49.24 11.26
CA ARG A 3 -45.60 -48.31 11.31
C ARG A 3 -44.36 -49.05 10.81
N ILE A 4 -43.58 -48.46 9.88
CA ILE A 4 -42.17 -48.78 9.54
C ILE A 4 -41.48 -47.46 9.07
N PRO A 5 -40.18 -47.18 9.37
CA PRO A 5 -39.66 -45.86 9.79
C PRO A 5 -38.92 -45.04 8.69
N PRO A 6 -38.49 -43.78 8.98
CA PRO A 6 -37.77 -42.95 8.03
C PRO A 6 -36.27 -43.31 8.05
N LEU A 7 -35.75 -43.86 6.96
CA LEU A 7 -34.32 -44.09 6.79
C LEU A 7 -33.89 -43.78 5.34
N THR A 8 -34.17 -42.57 4.85
CA THR A 8 -33.65 -42.13 3.54
C THR A 8 -33.40 -40.62 3.41
N PHE A 9 -33.31 -39.88 4.51
CA PHE A 9 -32.99 -38.43 4.47
C PHE A 9 -31.65 -38.03 5.11
N VAL A 10 -30.84 -39.00 5.57
CA VAL A 10 -29.56 -38.73 6.26
C VAL A 10 -28.32 -38.99 5.37
N ILE A 11 -28.47 -39.62 4.20
CA ILE A 11 -27.31 -40.04 3.38
C ILE A 11 -26.90 -39.03 2.30
N CYS A 12 -27.77 -38.10 1.89
CA CYS A 12 -27.38 -37.01 0.97
C CYS A 12 -26.68 -35.83 1.67
N PHE A 13 -26.83 -35.65 2.99
CA PHE A 13 -26.12 -34.60 3.74
C PHE A 13 -24.70 -34.98 4.13
N ALA A 14 -24.39 -36.28 4.25
CA ALA A 14 -23.03 -36.74 4.50
C ALA A 14 -22.14 -36.69 3.24
N LEU A 15 -22.73 -36.74 2.04
CA LEU A 15 -22.02 -36.68 0.76
C LEU A 15 -21.82 -35.25 0.20
N LEU A 16 -22.60 -34.25 0.66
CA LEU A 16 -22.28 -32.84 0.42
C LEU A 16 -21.38 -32.22 1.51
N ALA A 17 -21.34 -32.79 2.72
CA ALA A 17 -20.36 -32.42 3.74
C ALA A 17 -18.97 -33.06 3.51
N THR A 18 -18.83 -33.98 2.56
CA THR A 18 -17.55 -34.62 2.18
C THR A 18 -17.03 -34.21 0.80
N LEU A 19 -17.70 -33.26 0.13
CA LEU A 19 -17.25 -32.70 -1.16
C LEU A 19 -16.84 -31.22 -1.11
N VAL A 20 -16.69 -30.64 0.09
CA VAL A 20 -15.94 -29.39 0.31
C VAL A 20 -15.05 -29.53 1.56
N SER A 21 -14.21 -30.58 1.57
CA SER A 21 -13.02 -30.62 2.42
C SER A 21 -11.84 -31.24 1.66
N THR A 22 -11.67 -30.91 0.38
CA THR A 22 -10.33 -30.85 -0.17
C THR A 22 -9.61 -29.75 0.63
N GLY A 23 -8.86 -30.16 1.64
CA GLY A 23 -8.24 -29.28 2.62
C GLY A 23 -7.38 -28.24 1.92
N ILE A 24 -7.91 -27.02 1.79
CA ILE A 24 -7.10 -25.87 1.44
C ILE A 24 -6.06 -25.75 2.55
N ALA A 25 -4.78 -25.95 2.20
CA ALA A 25 -3.69 -25.82 3.15
C ALA A 25 -3.75 -24.42 3.79
N GLN A 26 -3.92 -24.36 5.11
CA GLN A 26 -3.94 -23.12 5.90
C GLN A 26 -2.72 -23.12 6.82
N PRO A 27 -1.98 -22.00 6.89
CA PRO A 27 -0.81 -21.91 7.75
C PRO A 27 -1.19 -21.98 9.23
N HIS A 28 -0.25 -22.51 10.02
CA HIS A 28 -0.27 -22.50 11.48
C HIS A 28 0.79 -21.53 12.00
N TRP A 29 0.50 -20.93 13.14
CA TRP A 29 1.49 -20.23 13.94
C TRP A 29 2.48 -21.24 14.51
N LEU A 30 3.77 -21.07 14.20
CA LEU A 30 4.84 -21.93 14.72
C LEU A 30 5.62 -21.24 15.82
N SER A 31 6.09 -22.05 16.77
CA SER A 31 7.04 -21.67 17.81
C SER A 31 7.97 -22.84 18.13
N CYS A 32 9.15 -22.58 18.69
CA CYS A 32 10.14 -23.62 18.98
C CYS A 32 10.11 -23.96 20.46
N ARG A 33 10.06 -25.25 20.82
CA ARG A 33 10.17 -25.65 22.23
C ARG A 33 11.61 -25.48 22.72
N SER A 34 11.76 -24.80 23.85
CA SER A 34 13.03 -24.76 24.59
C SER A 34 13.28 -26.09 25.28
N THR A 35 14.56 -26.39 25.50
CA THR A 35 15.00 -27.56 26.30
C THR A 35 14.59 -27.46 27.78
N THR A 36 14.16 -26.28 28.23
CA THR A 36 13.73 -25.99 29.61
C THR A 36 12.21 -25.97 29.79
N GLY A 37 11.41 -26.27 28.75
CA GLY A 37 9.96 -26.46 28.86
C GLY A 37 9.07 -25.26 28.51
N GLY A 38 9.56 -24.30 27.71
CA GLY A 38 8.76 -23.19 27.15
C GLY A 38 8.66 -23.23 25.62
N VAL A 39 7.80 -22.41 25.02
CA VAL A 39 7.78 -22.13 23.57
C VAL A 39 8.38 -20.74 23.32
N GLY A 40 9.23 -20.59 22.31
CA GLY A 40 9.98 -19.35 22.06
C GLY A 40 10.70 -19.29 20.71
N ALA A 41 11.68 -18.39 20.63
CA ALA A 41 12.53 -18.17 19.46
C ALA A 41 13.19 -19.44 18.91
N GLY A 42 13.55 -19.39 17.63
CA GLY A 42 14.20 -20.50 16.95
C GLY A 42 14.33 -20.30 15.45
N CYS A 43 15.05 -21.21 14.82
CA CYS A 43 15.16 -21.34 13.37
C CYS A 43 14.16 -22.39 12.90
N PHE A 44 13.46 -22.12 11.81
CA PHE A 44 12.44 -23.00 11.23
C PHE A 44 12.72 -23.16 9.74
N ARG A 45 12.66 -24.39 9.23
CA ARG A 45 12.85 -24.65 7.80
C ARG A 45 11.93 -25.74 7.29
N GLN A 46 11.63 -25.67 6.00
CA GLN A 46 11.09 -26.75 5.21
C GLN A 46 11.80 -26.76 3.86
N THR A 47 12.08 -27.96 3.32
CA THR A 47 12.59 -28.13 1.96
C THR A 47 11.54 -28.77 1.10
N VAL A 48 11.25 -28.17 -0.05
CA VAL A 48 10.27 -28.66 -1.02
C VAL A 48 10.94 -28.95 -2.35
N SER A 49 10.36 -29.86 -3.13
CA SER A 49 10.74 -30.05 -4.53
C SER A 49 9.84 -29.21 -5.44
N VAL A 50 10.45 -28.35 -6.24
CA VAL A 50 9.82 -27.60 -7.33
C VAL A 50 9.96 -28.44 -8.59
N GLU A 51 8.87 -29.09 -8.99
CA GLU A 51 8.88 -30.14 -10.01
C GLU A 51 8.99 -29.59 -11.45
N GLN A 52 8.50 -28.37 -11.67
CA GLN A 52 8.40 -27.75 -12.99
C GLN A 52 8.57 -26.22 -12.92
N PRO A 53 8.75 -25.53 -14.05
CA PRO A 53 8.92 -24.08 -14.08
C PRO A 53 7.74 -23.33 -13.43
N VAL A 54 8.08 -22.37 -12.57
CA VAL A 54 7.14 -21.50 -11.86
C VAL A 54 6.92 -20.24 -12.71
N ILE A 55 5.65 -19.89 -12.95
CA ILE A 55 5.25 -18.63 -13.61
C ILE A 55 5.21 -17.50 -12.59
N SER A 56 4.64 -17.76 -11.41
CA SER A 56 4.56 -16.76 -10.34
C SER A 56 4.69 -17.42 -8.97
N ALA A 57 5.39 -16.76 -8.04
CA ALA A 57 5.54 -17.18 -6.65
C ALA A 57 5.31 -16.00 -5.70
N THR A 58 4.33 -16.11 -4.82
CA THR A 58 4.03 -15.06 -3.83
C THR A 58 4.27 -15.58 -2.42
N LEU A 59 5.21 -14.94 -1.72
CA LEU A 59 5.51 -15.20 -0.33
C LEU A 59 4.67 -14.28 0.57
N ARG A 60 4.04 -14.87 1.58
CA ARG A 60 3.38 -14.18 2.68
C ARG A 60 3.91 -14.64 4.02
N GLY A 61 4.01 -13.74 4.99
CA GLY A 61 4.39 -14.12 6.36
C GLY A 61 4.47 -12.96 7.31
N CYS A 62 4.37 -13.24 8.61
CA CYS A 62 4.66 -12.28 9.65
C CYS A 62 4.94 -12.95 10.99
N GLY A 63 5.45 -12.14 11.93
CA GLY A 63 5.49 -12.46 13.35
C GLY A 63 4.28 -11.93 14.09
N ASP A 64 4.00 -12.55 15.23
CA ASP A 64 3.05 -12.07 16.23
C ASP A 64 3.81 -11.85 17.54
N GLY A 65 4.20 -10.60 17.80
CA GLY A 65 4.97 -10.24 19.00
C GLY A 65 6.43 -10.69 18.97
N THR A 66 7.03 -10.87 17.79
CA THR A 66 8.42 -11.35 17.63
C THR A 66 9.07 -10.78 16.37
N PHE A 67 10.39 -10.63 16.40
CA PHE A 67 11.15 -10.31 15.20
C PHE A 67 11.26 -11.54 14.31
N VAL A 68 11.07 -11.36 13.00
CA VAL A 68 11.10 -12.45 12.01
C VAL A 68 12.06 -12.11 10.89
N GLU A 69 12.97 -13.03 10.57
CA GLU A 69 13.73 -13.00 9.32
C GLU A 69 13.20 -14.13 8.43
N ILE A 70 12.87 -13.85 7.16
CA ILE A 70 12.32 -14.85 6.23
C ILE A 70 13.29 -15.06 5.07
N PHE A 71 13.56 -16.32 4.74
CA PHE A 71 14.52 -16.73 3.71
C PHE A 71 13.85 -17.65 2.68
N VAL A 72 14.21 -17.46 1.41
CA VAL A 72 13.83 -18.34 0.30
C VAL A 72 15.07 -18.64 -0.53
N GLY A 73 15.41 -19.92 -0.67
CA GLY A 73 16.58 -20.36 -1.43
C GLY A 73 17.90 -19.78 -0.94
N GLY A 74 18.10 -19.73 0.38
CA GLY A 74 19.30 -19.13 1.01
C GLY A 74 19.34 -17.60 1.03
N LYS A 75 18.46 -16.91 0.29
CA LYS A 75 18.41 -15.45 0.25
C LYS A 75 17.46 -14.91 1.33
N LEU A 76 17.93 -13.94 2.11
CA LEU A 76 17.08 -13.15 3.00
C LEU A 76 16.11 -12.32 2.17
N ILE A 77 14.82 -12.45 2.47
CA ILE A 77 13.72 -11.76 1.76
C ILE A 77 13.24 -10.56 2.56
N ALA A 78 13.08 -10.70 3.88
CA ALA A 78 12.58 -9.64 4.74
C ALA A 78 13.05 -9.80 6.19
N GLU A 79 13.24 -8.68 6.88
CA GLU A 79 13.34 -8.56 8.33
C GLU A 79 12.10 -7.80 8.84
N LEU A 80 11.34 -8.42 9.74
CA LEU A 80 10.08 -7.88 10.26
C LEU A 80 10.21 -7.65 11.77
N GLU A 81 9.80 -6.46 12.23
CA GLU A 81 9.64 -6.15 13.65
C GLU A 81 8.32 -6.75 14.20
N PRO A 82 8.16 -6.88 15.54
CA PRO A 82 7.01 -7.53 16.18
C PRO A 82 5.61 -7.06 15.76
N TYR A 83 5.52 -5.82 15.27
CA TYR A 83 4.26 -5.17 14.91
C TYR A 83 4.15 -4.85 13.41
N ASP A 84 5.06 -5.34 12.58
CA ASP A 84 5.05 -5.13 11.12
C ASP A 84 3.88 -5.85 10.44
N PRO A 85 3.33 -5.30 9.33
CA PRO A 85 2.22 -5.92 8.61
C PRO A 85 2.56 -7.30 8.05
N VAL A 86 1.56 -8.00 7.53
CA VAL A 86 1.80 -9.22 6.75
C VAL A 86 2.64 -8.85 5.54
N LEU A 87 3.85 -9.41 5.45
CA LEU A 87 4.66 -9.32 4.25
C LEU A 87 3.89 -9.96 3.09
N GLN A 88 3.87 -9.31 1.94
CA GLN A 88 3.45 -9.91 0.68
C GLN A 88 4.46 -9.50 -0.39
N VAL A 89 5.19 -10.47 -0.93
CA VAL A 89 6.29 -10.20 -1.88
C VAL A 89 6.39 -11.29 -2.94
N GLU A 90 6.72 -10.86 -4.15
CA GLU A 90 6.99 -11.70 -5.31
C GLU A 90 8.41 -12.32 -5.19
N VAL A 91 8.54 -13.64 -5.36
CA VAL A 91 9.80 -14.39 -5.21
C VAL A 91 10.07 -15.40 -6.32
N THR A 92 9.46 -15.23 -7.50
CA THR A 92 9.51 -16.18 -8.64
C THR A 92 10.94 -16.49 -9.05
N GLU A 93 11.79 -15.46 -9.12
CA GLU A 93 13.18 -15.61 -9.56
C GLU A 93 14.01 -16.58 -8.67
N LEU A 94 13.56 -16.79 -7.43
CA LEU A 94 14.19 -17.67 -6.45
C LEU A 94 13.63 -19.10 -6.50
N CYS A 95 12.43 -19.28 -7.05
CA CYS A 95 11.69 -20.55 -7.06
C CYS A 95 12.05 -21.40 -8.30
N ARG A 96 13.33 -21.70 -8.47
CA ARG A 96 13.82 -22.52 -9.60
C ARG A 96 13.48 -23.99 -9.42
N GLN A 97 13.38 -24.72 -10.54
CA GLN A 97 13.18 -26.17 -10.53
C GLN A 97 14.29 -26.87 -9.72
N GLY A 98 13.91 -27.82 -8.88
CA GLY A 98 14.81 -28.51 -7.95
C GLY A 98 14.40 -28.35 -6.49
N ARG A 99 15.35 -28.54 -5.56
CA ARG A 99 15.10 -28.33 -4.13
C ARG A 99 15.07 -26.84 -3.80
N LEU A 100 14.06 -26.44 -3.05
CA LEU A 100 13.89 -25.08 -2.55
C LEU A 100 13.72 -25.12 -1.03
N ALA A 101 14.62 -24.45 -0.31
CA ALA A 101 14.46 -24.20 1.12
C ALA A 101 13.62 -22.93 1.35
N ILE A 102 12.67 -23.04 2.26
CA ILE A 102 11.93 -21.91 2.83
C ILE A 102 12.23 -21.94 4.32
N ALA A 103 12.67 -20.81 4.87
CA ALA A 103 13.12 -20.72 6.24
C ALA A 103 12.66 -19.43 6.91
N MET A 104 12.52 -19.48 8.23
CA MET A 104 12.31 -18.29 9.06
C MET A 104 13.07 -18.39 10.38
N GLN A 105 13.57 -17.25 10.88
CA GLN A 105 14.18 -17.13 12.19
C GLN A 105 13.32 -16.21 13.06
N LEU A 106 12.88 -16.72 14.21
CA LEU A 106 12.15 -15.95 15.21
C LEU A 106 13.10 -15.55 16.34
N ARG A 107 13.06 -14.29 16.79
CA ARG A 107 13.83 -13.80 17.95
C ARG A 107 12.92 -13.32 19.07
N ASP A 108 13.33 -13.56 20.30
CA ASP A 108 12.55 -13.22 21.49
C ASP A 108 12.35 -11.70 21.62
N CYS A 109 11.14 -11.31 22.01
CA CYS A 109 10.78 -9.93 22.36
C CYS A 109 10.06 -9.91 23.72
N PRO A 110 10.75 -10.18 24.85
CA PRO A 110 10.11 -10.28 26.15
C PRO A 110 9.29 -9.03 26.50
N PRO A 111 8.10 -9.19 27.13
CA PRO A 111 7.52 -10.43 27.65
C PRO A 111 6.65 -11.20 26.63
N LEU A 112 6.71 -10.86 25.34
CA LEU A 112 5.87 -11.47 24.31
C LEU A 112 6.36 -12.88 23.94
N ARG A 113 5.40 -13.77 23.66
CA ARG A 113 5.63 -15.11 23.13
C ARG A 113 5.90 -15.02 21.63
N CYS A 114 6.91 -15.76 21.17
CA CYS A 114 7.24 -15.85 19.76
C CYS A 114 6.30 -16.77 18.99
N ALA A 115 5.68 -16.23 17.96
CA ALA A 115 4.94 -16.98 16.96
C ALA A 115 5.17 -16.38 15.58
N GLY A 116 5.42 -17.21 14.56
CA GLY A 116 5.56 -16.77 13.18
C GLY A 116 4.89 -17.73 12.21
N PHE A 117 4.53 -17.24 11.03
CA PHE A 117 4.03 -18.08 9.94
C PHE A 117 4.60 -17.62 8.60
N VAL A 118 4.64 -18.56 7.65
CA VAL A 118 4.99 -18.33 6.25
C VAL A 118 4.03 -19.12 5.35
N GLN A 119 3.64 -18.53 4.23
CA GLN A 119 2.94 -19.16 3.13
C GLN A 119 3.64 -18.80 1.81
N LEU A 120 3.88 -19.78 0.95
CA LEU A 120 4.36 -19.58 -0.42
C LEU A 120 3.33 -20.15 -1.39
N ASP A 121 2.74 -19.28 -2.20
CA ASP A 121 1.84 -19.65 -3.29
C ASP A 121 2.62 -19.75 -4.60
N LEU A 122 2.62 -20.92 -5.22
CA LEU A 122 3.28 -21.21 -6.49
C LEU A 122 2.23 -21.44 -7.58
N LYS A 123 2.40 -20.78 -8.72
CA LYS A 123 1.66 -21.03 -9.95
C LYS A 123 2.62 -21.59 -11.01
N PHE A 124 2.26 -22.71 -11.61
CA PHE A 124 3.10 -23.39 -12.59
C PHE A 124 2.68 -23.16 -14.03
N ALA A 125 3.57 -23.51 -14.96
CA ALA A 125 3.38 -23.36 -16.39
C ALA A 125 2.15 -24.09 -16.98
N ASP A 126 1.71 -25.18 -16.35
CA ASP A 126 0.53 -25.95 -16.75
C ASP A 126 -0.80 -25.40 -16.20
N GLY A 127 -0.74 -24.27 -15.48
CA GLY A 127 -1.89 -23.65 -14.83
C GLY A 127 -2.24 -24.21 -13.44
N THR A 128 -1.51 -25.21 -12.95
CA THR A 128 -1.70 -25.74 -11.60
C THR A 128 -1.12 -24.80 -10.54
N ASN A 129 -1.73 -24.83 -9.35
CA ASN A 129 -1.28 -24.05 -8.19
C ASN A 129 -0.88 -25.00 -7.06
N ARG A 130 0.20 -24.65 -6.33
CA ARG A 130 0.60 -25.32 -5.09
C ARG A 130 0.83 -24.30 -4.01
N LYS A 131 0.30 -24.57 -2.83
CA LYS A 131 0.51 -23.77 -1.63
C LYS A 131 1.40 -24.53 -0.65
N ILE A 132 2.44 -23.86 -0.17
CA ILE A 132 3.29 -24.34 0.91
C ILE A 132 3.02 -23.47 2.11
N VAL A 133 2.76 -24.07 3.26
CA VAL A 133 2.36 -23.35 4.47
C VAL A 133 3.17 -23.83 5.66
N THR A 134 3.29 -23.00 6.68
CA THR A 134 3.74 -23.45 8.00
C THR A 134 2.77 -24.46 8.61
N ASP A 135 3.25 -25.65 8.88
CA ASP A 135 2.46 -26.78 9.42
C ASP A 135 3.36 -27.75 10.20
N GLU A 136 2.87 -28.96 10.44
CA GLU A 136 3.57 -30.05 11.12
C GLU A 136 4.76 -30.63 10.34
N GLY A 137 4.87 -30.36 9.03
CA GLY A 137 5.98 -30.80 8.18
C GLY A 137 7.20 -29.90 8.23
N TRP A 138 7.12 -28.77 8.95
CA TRP A 138 8.28 -27.92 9.22
C TRP A 138 9.17 -28.53 10.29
N LEU A 139 10.45 -28.14 10.26
CA LEU A 139 11.45 -28.51 11.27
C LEU A 139 11.92 -27.25 11.99
N CYS A 140 12.27 -27.37 13.27
CA CYS A 140 12.79 -26.26 14.05
C CYS A 140 13.96 -26.64 14.97
N ARG A 141 14.73 -25.61 15.34
CA ARG A 141 15.84 -25.69 16.30
C ARG A 141 15.93 -24.37 17.08
N THR A 142 16.28 -24.43 18.36
CA THR A 142 16.39 -23.23 19.22
C THR A 142 17.59 -22.34 18.88
N THR A 143 18.60 -22.89 18.21
CA THR A 143 19.86 -22.20 17.87
C THR A 143 20.11 -22.24 16.37
N SER A 144 20.58 -21.13 15.81
CA SER A 144 21.06 -21.06 14.42
C SER A 144 22.36 -21.85 14.23
N VAL A 145 22.54 -22.45 13.05
CA VAL A 145 23.75 -23.20 12.66
C VAL A 145 24.12 -22.84 11.21
N ALA A 146 25.40 -22.80 10.87
CA ALA A 146 25.83 -22.35 9.54
C ALA A 146 25.18 -23.17 8.39
N GLY A 147 24.73 -22.49 7.33
CA GLY A 147 24.13 -23.12 6.15
C GLY A 147 22.66 -23.56 6.30
N TRP A 148 22.02 -23.33 7.44
CA TRP A 148 20.65 -23.80 7.72
C TRP A 148 19.54 -23.20 6.85
N VAL A 149 19.83 -22.15 6.05
CA VAL A 149 18.88 -21.55 5.11
C VAL A 149 19.04 -22.05 3.67
N GLU A 150 20.09 -22.83 3.41
CA GLU A 150 20.44 -23.32 2.08
C GLU A 150 19.51 -24.46 1.64
N ASN A 151 19.36 -24.59 0.31
CA ASN A 151 18.55 -25.64 -0.33
C ASN A 151 19.01 -27.05 0.04
N GLU A 152 20.32 -27.25 0.14
CA GLU A 152 20.94 -28.51 0.56
C GLU A 152 21.52 -28.34 1.96
N PHE A 153 20.94 -29.06 2.93
CA PHE A 153 21.35 -29.02 4.33
C PHE A 153 20.86 -30.29 5.04
N GLU A 154 21.62 -30.76 6.02
CA GLU A 154 21.28 -31.92 6.86
C GLU A 154 20.55 -31.45 8.11
N ASP A 155 19.23 -31.63 8.14
CA ASP A 155 18.34 -31.25 9.25
C ASP A 155 17.81 -32.45 10.04
N SER A 156 18.50 -33.60 9.98
CA SER A 156 18.08 -34.84 10.66
C SER A 156 18.08 -34.75 12.19
N ASP A 157 18.82 -33.81 12.78
CA ASP A 157 18.83 -33.55 14.23
C ASP A 157 17.81 -32.47 14.67
N TRP A 158 17.01 -31.94 13.73
CA TRP A 158 15.99 -30.94 14.02
C TRP A 158 14.69 -31.59 14.52
N GLN A 159 13.94 -30.85 15.32
CA GLN A 159 12.70 -31.33 15.94
C GLN A 159 11.47 -30.73 15.25
N ALA A 160 10.30 -31.34 15.47
CA ALA A 160 9.04 -30.74 15.04
C ALA A 160 8.73 -29.44 15.82
N PRO A 161 8.13 -28.42 15.17
CA PRO A 161 7.71 -27.20 15.83
C PRO A 161 6.50 -27.42 16.73
N SER A 162 6.24 -26.45 17.60
CA SER A 162 4.93 -26.33 18.26
C SER A 162 3.97 -25.56 17.38
N LEU A 163 2.81 -26.16 17.12
CA LEU A 163 1.71 -25.52 16.42
C LEU A 163 0.81 -24.81 17.45
N LEU A 164 0.74 -23.48 17.37
CA LEU A 164 -0.09 -22.65 18.27
C LEU A 164 -1.50 -22.40 17.70
N GLY A 165 -1.87 -23.19 16.69
CA GLY A 165 -3.14 -23.16 15.97
C GLY A 165 -3.07 -22.48 14.61
N ARG A 166 -4.17 -22.57 13.85
CA ARG A 166 -4.26 -22.02 12.50
C ARG A 166 -4.22 -20.49 12.53
N VAL A 167 -3.58 -19.92 11.52
CA VAL A 167 -3.60 -18.49 11.24
C VAL A 167 -5.03 -18.04 10.95
N ASP A 168 -5.33 -16.81 11.37
CA ASP A 168 -6.63 -16.17 11.11
C ASP A 168 -6.79 -16.00 9.59
N ASP A 169 -7.90 -16.48 9.04
CA ASP A 169 -8.14 -16.47 7.59
C ASP A 169 -8.26 -15.05 7.02
N ARG A 170 -8.62 -14.07 7.86
CA ARG A 170 -8.61 -12.65 7.49
C ARG A 170 -7.21 -12.11 7.20
N LEU A 171 -6.15 -12.79 7.63
CA LEU A 171 -4.75 -12.44 7.29
C LEU A 171 -4.33 -12.93 5.90
N LEU A 172 -5.21 -13.64 5.20
CA LEU A 172 -4.95 -14.29 3.93
C LEU A 172 -6.06 -13.95 2.92
N THR A 173 -6.26 -12.65 2.65
CA THR A 173 -7.25 -12.19 1.66
C THR A 173 -7.02 -12.91 0.32
N PRO A 174 -8.05 -13.61 -0.21
CA PRO A 174 -7.96 -14.25 -1.51
C PRO A 174 -7.80 -13.22 -2.65
N PRO A 175 -7.07 -13.54 -3.73
CA PRO A 175 -6.88 -12.62 -4.87
C PRO A 175 -8.19 -12.08 -5.46
N GLU A 176 -9.24 -12.89 -5.51
CA GLU A 176 -10.56 -12.52 -6.03
C GLU A 176 -11.29 -11.46 -5.20
N LEU A 177 -10.88 -11.26 -3.94
CA LEU A 177 -11.40 -10.21 -3.07
C LEU A 177 -10.39 -9.08 -2.86
N SER A 178 -9.31 -9.03 -3.65
CA SER A 178 -8.27 -8.02 -3.52
C SER A 178 -8.84 -6.61 -3.67
N THR A 179 -8.20 -5.66 -3.00
CA THR A 179 -8.46 -4.22 -3.15
C THR A 179 -7.59 -3.57 -4.21
N ASP A 180 -6.66 -4.31 -4.82
CA ASP A 180 -5.76 -3.82 -5.86
C ASP A 180 -6.54 -3.31 -7.08
N ILE A 181 -6.05 -2.21 -7.67
CA ILE A 181 -6.63 -1.61 -8.87
C ILE A 181 -5.71 -1.90 -10.05
N ASP A 182 -6.25 -2.53 -11.08
CA ASP A 182 -5.52 -2.80 -12.32
C ASP A 182 -5.80 -1.74 -13.40
N VAL A 183 -5.26 -1.97 -14.60
CA VAL A 183 -5.44 -1.07 -15.74
C VAL A 183 -6.83 -1.17 -16.40
N ALA A 184 -7.58 -2.23 -16.13
CA ALA A 184 -8.92 -2.46 -16.68
C ALA A 184 -9.98 -1.66 -15.90
N GLU A 185 -9.72 -1.39 -14.62
CA GLU A 185 -10.55 -0.55 -13.77
C GLU A 185 -10.80 0.84 -14.39
N ASN A 186 -12.04 1.32 -14.31
CA ASN A 186 -12.50 2.56 -14.93
C ASN A 186 -12.71 3.66 -13.89
N TYR A 187 -11.70 4.54 -13.74
CA TYR A 187 -11.75 5.71 -12.86
C TYR A 187 -12.94 6.63 -13.12
N ASP A 188 -13.44 6.65 -14.36
CA ASP A 188 -14.50 7.52 -14.83
C ASP A 188 -15.87 6.82 -14.88
N GLN A 189 -16.02 5.64 -14.26
CA GLN A 189 -17.30 4.91 -14.22
C GLN A 189 -18.45 5.80 -13.75
N TRP A 190 -18.21 6.69 -12.79
CA TRP A 190 -19.22 7.59 -12.21
C TRP A 190 -19.88 8.50 -13.25
N LYS A 191 -19.20 8.79 -14.37
CA LYS A 191 -19.77 9.61 -15.46
C LYS A 191 -20.96 8.91 -16.13
N GLN A 192 -21.06 7.59 -16.03
CA GLN A 192 -22.21 6.83 -16.55
C GLN A 192 -23.49 7.10 -15.74
N ALA A 193 -23.37 7.62 -14.51
CA ALA A 193 -24.50 8.05 -13.70
C ALA A 193 -24.95 9.50 -13.98
N ILE A 194 -24.34 10.20 -14.95
CA ILE A 194 -24.74 11.56 -15.33
C ILE A 194 -25.90 11.49 -16.33
N GLY A 195 -26.99 12.21 -16.06
CA GLY A 195 -28.11 12.36 -16.99
C GLY A 195 -29.01 11.12 -17.14
N VAL A 196 -28.75 10.06 -16.38
CA VAL A 196 -29.66 8.91 -16.23
C VAL A 196 -30.76 9.23 -15.22
N ARG A 197 -31.91 8.53 -15.30
CA ARG A 197 -33.07 8.76 -14.42
C ARG A 197 -33.20 7.78 -13.26
N GLU A 198 -32.59 6.61 -13.38
CA GLU A 198 -32.66 5.55 -12.38
C GLU A 198 -31.25 5.18 -11.92
N GLY A 199 -31.16 4.72 -10.67
CA GLY A 199 -29.97 4.08 -10.14
C GLY A 199 -29.61 2.82 -10.93
N THR A 200 -28.34 2.43 -10.85
CA THR A 200 -27.83 1.20 -11.47
C THR A 200 -28.59 -0.03 -10.97
N ASP A 201 -28.91 -0.94 -11.90
CA ASP A 201 -29.55 -2.22 -11.58
C ASP A 201 -28.66 -3.05 -10.63
N PRO A 202 -29.15 -3.43 -9.44
CA PRO A 202 -28.40 -4.26 -8.50
C PRO A 202 -27.94 -5.61 -9.04
N ALA A 203 -28.60 -6.14 -10.08
CA ALA A 203 -28.19 -7.39 -10.73
C ALA A 203 -26.80 -7.31 -11.40
N SER A 204 -26.28 -6.10 -11.63
CA SER A 204 -24.93 -5.87 -12.18
C SER A 204 -23.83 -5.84 -11.11
N PHE A 205 -24.20 -5.87 -9.82
CA PHE A 205 -23.26 -5.75 -8.72
C PHE A 205 -22.69 -7.11 -8.29
N GLN A 206 -21.47 -7.07 -7.76
CA GLN A 206 -20.78 -8.23 -7.20
C GLN A 206 -20.82 -8.15 -5.68
N LEU A 207 -21.27 -9.23 -5.05
CA LEU A 207 -21.41 -9.37 -3.60
C LEU A 207 -20.98 -10.78 -3.14
N PRO A 208 -20.55 -10.94 -1.88
CA PRO A 208 -20.35 -12.25 -1.27
C PRO A 208 -21.62 -13.10 -1.28
N GLN A 209 -21.42 -14.42 -1.28
CA GLN A 209 -22.53 -15.38 -1.24
C GLN A 209 -23.40 -15.18 0.01
N GLY A 210 -24.72 -15.28 -0.17
CA GLY A 210 -25.71 -15.18 0.92
C GLY A 210 -26.14 -13.74 1.24
N TYR A 211 -25.68 -12.77 0.45
CA TYR A 211 -26.15 -11.38 0.51
C TYR A 211 -27.10 -11.07 -0.64
N GLU A 212 -28.10 -10.25 -0.35
CA GLU A 212 -29.04 -9.69 -1.33
C GLU A 212 -28.97 -8.17 -1.28
N ILE A 213 -29.04 -7.55 -2.46
CA ILE A 213 -29.12 -6.11 -2.64
C ILE A 213 -30.32 -5.75 -3.51
N GLU A 214 -31.01 -4.69 -3.13
CA GLU A 214 -32.19 -4.19 -3.85
C GLU A 214 -32.15 -2.66 -3.94
N LEU A 215 -32.64 -2.14 -5.07
CA LEU A 215 -32.84 -0.71 -5.31
C LEU A 215 -34.19 -0.31 -4.72
N LEU A 216 -34.19 0.56 -3.72
CA LEU A 216 -35.40 1.05 -3.07
C LEU A 216 -35.97 2.30 -3.75
N ARG A 217 -35.10 3.21 -4.19
CA ARG A 217 -35.51 4.49 -4.77
C ARG A 217 -34.38 5.13 -5.55
N SER A 218 -34.73 5.84 -6.63
CA SER A 218 -33.87 6.82 -7.29
C SER A 218 -34.31 8.24 -6.91
N ALA A 219 -33.34 9.14 -6.74
CA ALA A 219 -33.59 10.55 -6.48
C ALA A 219 -34.43 11.19 -7.60
N GLN A 220 -35.38 12.04 -7.22
CA GLN A 220 -36.19 12.83 -8.15
C GLN A 220 -35.45 14.11 -8.57
N GLU A 221 -35.94 14.77 -9.63
CA GLU A 221 -35.28 15.93 -10.25
C GLU A 221 -35.06 17.10 -9.27
N ASP A 222 -35.93 17.27 -8.28
CA ASP A 222 -35.86 18.30 -7.23
C ASP A 222 -35.11 17.86 -5.95
N GLU A 223 -34.70 16.59 -5.87
CA GLU A 223 -34.02 16.01 -4.70
C GLU A 223 -32.49 16.14 -4.76
N ASP A 224 -31.93 16.67 -5.86
CA ASP A 224 -30.48 16.85 -6.09
C ASP A 224 -29.66 15.55 -5.92
N SER A 225 -28.33 15.64 -5.97
CA SER A 225 -27.48 14.49 -5.64
C SER A 225 -27.32 14.32 -4.12
N TRP A 226 -27.27 13.07 -3.65
CA TRP A 226 -27.21 12.69 -2.24
C TRP A 226 -25.78 12.38 -1.80
N ILE A 227 -25.36 12.93 -0.66
CA ILE A 227 -23.96 12.92 -0.22
C ILE A 227 -23.74 12.42 1.22
N SER A 228 -24.79 12.27 2.01
CA SER A 228 -24.70 11.74 3.38
C SER A 228 -25.98 11.04 3.80
N LEU A 229 -25.88 10.09 4.73
CA LEU A 229 -26.96 9.23 5.20
C LEU A 229 -26.80 8.94 6.69
N VAL A 230 -27.90 9.03 7.44
CA VAL A 230 -27.98 8.50 8.81
C VAL A 230 -29.35 7.89 9.08
N THR A 231 -29.39 6.83 9.87
CA THR A 231 -30.63 6.20 10.35
C THR A 231 -30.98 6.70 11.75
N ASP A 232 -32.26 6.97 12.00
CA ASP A 232 -32.75 7.23 13.36
C ASP A 232 -33.16 5.94 14.10
N ALA A 233 -33.49 6.06 15.39
CA ALA A 233 -33.88 4.92 16.21
C ALA A 233 -35.18 4.23 15.77
N SER A 234 -35.99 4.89 14.93
CA SER A 234 -37.22 4.33 14.36
C SER A 234 -36.99 3.70 12.98
N GLY A 235 -35.75 3.70 12.47
CA GLY A 235 -35.41 3.17 11.15
C GLY A 235 -35.73 4.11 9.99
N ARG A 236 -36.04 5.38 10.26
CA ARG A 236 -36.16 6.41 9.21
C ARG A 236 -34.79 6.87 8.76
N LEU A 237 -34.67 7.25 7.50
CA LEU A 237 -33.41 7.65 6.88
C LEU A 237 -33.39 9.17 6.74
N VAL A 238 -32.30 9.82 7.12
CA VAL A 238 -32.04 11.23 6.82
C VAL A 238 -30.92 11.31 5.81
N ILE A 239 -31.16 12.04 4.72
CA ILE A 239 -30.24 12.18 3.59
C ILE A 239 -29.82 13.64 3.44
N GLY A 240 -28.52 13.88 3.29
CA GLY A 240 -27.98 15.20 2.94
C GLY A 240 -27.86 15.38 1.43
N LYS A 241 -28.31 16.54 0.95
CA LYS A 241 -28.18 16.94 -0.47
C LYS A 241 -26.88 17.67 -0.73
N GLU A 242 -26.32 17.52 -1.93
CA GLU A 242 -25.07 18.14 -2.36
C GLU A 242 -25.15 19.67 -2.33
N LYS A 243 -26.22 20.27 -2.86
CA LYS A 243 -26.40 21.73 -2.85
C LYS A 243 -26.90 22.23 -1.51
N ALA A 244 -28.20 22.08 -1.23
CA ALA A 244 -28.82 22.65 -0.05
C ALA A 244 -29.97 21.77 0.47
N GLY A 245 -29.93 21.49 1.77
CA GLY A 245 -31.01 20.86 2.51
C GLY A 245 -30.81 19.39 2.88
N LEU A 246 -31.80 18.89 3.62
CA LEU A 246 -31.89 17.54 4.16
C LEU A 246 -33.26 16.95 3.84
N LEU A 247 -33.29 15.67 3.47
CA LEU A 247 -34.50 14.88 3.28
C LEU A 247 -34.65 13.87 4.42
N ARG A 248 -35.89 13.53 4.78
CA ARG A 248 -36.22 12.39 5.65
C ARG A 248 -37.11 11.43 4.89
N LEU A 249 -36.74 10.16 4.89
CA LEU A 249 -37.47 9.06 4.27
C LEU A 249 -38.03 8.15 5.36
N THR A 250 -39.32 7.84 5.28
CA THR A 250 -39.99 6.85 6.14
C THR A 250 -40.29 5.60 5.32
N LEU A 251 -39.97 4.44 5.89
CA LEU A 251 -40.23 3.14 5.28
C LEU A 251 -41.54 2.55 5.82
N ASN A 252 -42.32 1.90 4.95
CA ASN A 252 -43.51 1.15 5.35
C ASN A 252 -43.11 -0.21 5.99
N ALA A 253 -44.10 -1.01 6.39
CA ALA A 253 -43.87 -2.32 6.99
C ALA A 253 -43.24 -3.37 6.04
N ALA A 254 -43.37 -3.20 4.72
CA ALA A 254 -42.65 -4.01 3.73
C ALA A 254 -41.20 -3.52 3.53
N GLY A 255 -40.87 -2.36 4.09
CA GLY A 255 -39.58 -1.71 4.00
C GLY A 255 -39.38 -0.91 2.71
N ASP A 256 -40.46 -0.57 2.00
CA ASP A 256 -40.42 0.35 0.85
C ASP A 256 -40.55 1.81 1.33
N VAL A 257 -40.05 2.77 0.53
CA VAL A 257 -40.18 4.20 0.84
C VAL A 257 -41.64 4.64 0.73
N GLU A 258 -42.24 5.04 1.84
CA GLU A 258 -43.63 5.49 1.93
C GLU A 258 -43.76 7.01 1.85
N LEU A 259 -42.85 7.73 2.51
CA LEU A 259 -42.92 9.18 2.65
C LEU A 259 -41.52 9.80 2.52
N VAL A 260 -41.44 10.93 1.82
CA VAL A 260 -40.25 11.76 1.68
C VAL A 260 -40.59 13.18 2.13
N GLU A 261 -39.78 13.76 3.02
CA GLU A 261 -39.99 15.09 3.59
C GLU A 261 -38.71 15.91 3.51
N THR A 262 -38.82 17.19 3.15
CA THR A 262 -37.71 18.14 3.33
C THR A 262 -37.72 18.65 4.76
N ILE A 263 -36.69 18.31 5.55
CA ILE A 263 -36.58 18.74 6.96
C ILE A 263 -35.71 20.00 7.13
N ASN A 264 -34.90 20.33 6.11
CA ASN A 264 -34.15 21.58 6.00
C ASN A 264 -33.91 21.90 4.52
N ASP A 265 -33.89 23.18 4.15
CA ASP A 265 -33.63 23.65 2.77
C ASP A 265 -32.55 24.74 2.70
N THR A 266 -31.98 25.15 3.84
CA THR A 266 -31.06 26.29 3.94
C THR A 266 -29.59 25.91 4.09
N MET A 267 -29.28 24.82 4.80
CA MET A 267 -27.90 24.39 5.03
C MET A 267 -27.30 23.82 3.76
N LYS A 268 -26.04 24.16 3.48
CA LYS A 268 -25.38 23.85 2.22
C LYS A 268 -24.36 22.75 2.39
N GLU A 269 -24.44 21.75 1.51
CA GLU A 269 -23.52 20.61 1.42
C GLU A 269 -23.33 19.92 2.78
N CYS A 270 -24.40 19.30 3.28
CA CYS A 270 -24.41 18.58 4.55
C CYS A 270 -23.68 17.24 4.42
N ARG A 271 -22.39 17.18 4.77
CA ARG A 271 -21.54 15.99 4.57
C ARG A 271 -21.55 15.03 5.76
N GLY A 272 -21.69 15.53 6.98
CA GLY A 272 -21.70 14.70 8.20
C GLY A 272 -23.03 14.81 8.92
N LEU A 273 -23.65 13.66 9.25
CA LEU A 273 -24.93 13.58 9.94
C LEU A 273 -24.80 12.67 11.15
N LEU A 274 -25.30 13.11 12.31
CA LEU A 274 -25.23 12.33 13.55
C LEU A 274 -26.43 12.62 14.45
N PHE A 275 -27.12 11.58 14.90
CA PHE A 275 -28.09 11.72 15.99
C PHE A 275 -27.40 11.66 17.36
N VAL A 276 -27.74 12.59 18.25
CA VAL A 276 -27.36 12.56 19.67
C VAL A 276 -28.61 12.72 20.51
N GLY A 277 -29.10 11.61 21.08
CA GLY A 277 -30.49 11.55 21.51
C GLY A 277 -31.40 11.68 20.29
N ASP A 278 -32.41 12.54 20.37
CA ASP A 278 -33.34 12.80 19.26
C ASP A 278 -32.87 13.92 18.32
N ASP A 279 -31.89 14.73 18.75
CA ASP A 279 -31.39 15.87 17.98
C ASP A 279 -30.45 15.44 16.86
N LEU A 280 -30.57 16.11 15.71
CA LEU A 280 -29.71 15.87 14.56
C LEU A 280 -28.58 16.90 14.51
N TYR A 281 -27.34 16.44 14.54
CA TYR A 281 -26.16 17.25 14.32
C TYR A 281 -25.69 17.13 12.87
N VAL A 282 -25.32 18.27 12.30
CA VAL A 282 -25.02 18.41 10.87
C VAL A 282 -23.73 19.17 10.67
N ASN A 283 -22.74 18.53 10.06
CA ASN A 283 -21.51 19.16 9.60
C ASN A 283 -21.75 19.69 8.18
N ALA A 284 -22.10 20.97 8.07
CA ALA A 284 -22.50 21.60 6.82
C ALA A 284 -21.30 22.32 6.19
N ASN A 285 -20.76 21.75 5.12
CA ASN A 285 -19.46 22.14 4.59
C ASN A 285 -19.47 23.56 4.00
N ASN A 286 -20.43 23.85 3.12
CA ASN A 286 -20.55 25.16 2.49
C ASN A 286 -21.24 26.20 3.39
N SER A 287 -21.95 25.76 4.44
CA SER A 287 -22.38 26.65 5.53
C SER A 287 -21.27 26.94 6.55
N LYS A 288 -20.11 26.26 6.45
CA LYS A 288 -18.91 26.48 7.27
C LYS A 288 -19.04 26.22 8.78
N GLY A 289 -19.88 25.26 9.18
CA GLY A 289 -20.06 24.98 10.61
C GLY A 289 -20.71 23.66 10.95
N LEU A 290 -20.65 23.35 12.24
CA LEU A 290 -21.42 22.29 12.89
C LEU A 290 -22.70 22.90 13.46
N TYR A 291 -23.84 22.32 13.09
CA TYR A 291 -25.17 22.76 13.50
C TYR A 291 -25.89 21.67 14.27
N ARG A 292 -26.82 22.06 15.14
CA ARG A 292 -27.79 21.20 15.82
C ARG A 292 -29.19 21.54 15.33
N LEU A 293 -29.95 20.55 14.91
CA LEU A 293 -31.37 20.65 14.58
C LEU A 293 -32.14 19.95 15.70
N PRO A 294 -32.76 20.71 16.63
CA PRO A 294 -33.47 20.11 17.74
C PRO A 294 -34.72 19.38 17.25
N MET A 295 -34.98 18.18 17.77
CA MET A 295 -36.26 17.50 17.52
C MET A 295 -37.34 18.17 18.38
N LEU A 296 -38.37 18.73 17.74
CA LEU A 296 -39.48 19.40 18.44
C LEU A 296 -40.57 18.40 18.81
N ASP A 297 -40.85 17.46 17.92
CA ASP A 297 -41.73 16.31 18.11
C ASP A 297 -41.32 15.19 17.14
N ASN A 298 -41.89 13.99 17.27
CA ASN A 298 -41.51 12.83 16.44
C ASN A 298 -41.61 13.08 14.92
N SER A 299 -42.30 14.13 14.47
CA SER A 299 -42.47 14.48 13.06
C SER A 299 -41.71 15.73 12.61
N LYS A 300 -41.12 16.53 13.50
CA LYS A 300 -40.62 17.86 13.12
C LYS A 300 -39.31 18.27 13.81
N PHE A 301 -38.37 18.77 13.01
CA PHE A 301 -37.17 19.46 13.47
C PHE A 301 -37.38 20.98 13.59
N GLY A 302 -36.66 21.62 14.51
CA GLY A 302 -36.57 23.07 14.65
C GLY A 302 -35.51 23.69 13.74
N ASP A 303 -35.33 25.01 13.86
CA ASP A 303 -34.34 25.75 13.09
C ASP A 303 -32.90 25.34 13.45
N PRO A 304 -31.95 25.36 12.49
CA PRO A 304 -30.56 25.03 12.76
C PRO A 304 -29.90 25.99 13.75
N GLU A 305 -29.35 25.44 14.84
CA GLU A 305 -28.59 26.16 15.85
C GLU A 305 -27.08 25.96 15.61
N LEU A 306 -26.31 27.04 15.48
CA LEU A 306 -24.86 26.95 15.34
C LEU A 306 -24.20 26.44 16.62
N VAL A 307 -23.47 25.33 16.52
CA VAL A 307 -22.65 24.77 17.59
C VAL A 307 -21.25 25.38 17.54
N TYR A 308 -20.61 25.34 16.38
CA TYR A 308 -19.28 25.88 16.13
C TYR A 308 -19.09 26.24 14.64
N GLU A 309 -18.37 27.33 14.37
CA GLU A 309 -18.00 27.81 13.04
C GLU A 309 -16.51 27.58 12.80
N SER A 310 -16.13 27.11 11.60
CA SER A 310 -14.72 26.93 11.22
C SER A 310 -14.39 27.68 9.92
N SER A 311 -13.19 28.27 9.85
CA SER A 311 -12.71 28.98 8.65
C SER A 311 -12.01 28.05 7.64
N GLY A 312 -11.54 28.61 6.53
CA GLY A 312 -10.87 27.86 5.46
C GLY A 312 -11.75 27.59 4.23
N GLY A 313 -11.24 26.74 3.35
CA GLY A 313 -11.87 26.28 2.12
C GLY A 313 -12.89 25.16 2.32
N VAL A 314 -13.44 24.68 1.21
CA VAL A 314 -14.56 23.71 1.17
C VAL A 314 -14.27 22.46 0.33
N GLY A 315 -13.15 22.41 -0.41
CA GLY A 315 -12.77 21.25 -1.23
C GLY A 315 -12.54 20.01 -0.36
N HIS A 316 -11.45 20.01 0.40
CA HIS A 316 -11.22 19.04 1.48
C HIS A 316 -11.82 19.60 2.77
N GLY A 317 -13.12 19.38 2.90
CA GLY A 317 -14.00 20.19 3.73
C GLY A 317 -14.31 19.61 5.10
N ARG A 318 -15.45 20.05 5.63
CA ARG A 318 -16.06 19.55 6.86
C ARG A 318 -16.81 18.27 6.52
N ASN A 319 -16.27 17.12 6.90
CA ASN A 319 -16.77 15.82 6.46
C ASN A 319 -17.65 15.18 7.56
N ASP A 320 -17.38 13.94 7.98
CA ASP A 320 -18.30 13.16 8.82
C ASP A 320 -18.30 13.51 10.33
N LEU A 321 -19.29 12.96 11.04
CA LEU A 321 -19.49 13.05 12.49
C LEU A 321 -19.67 11.65 13.09
N THR A 322 -19.15 11.45 14.31
CA THR A 322 -19.51 10.27 15.13
C THR A 322 -19.61 10.64 16.59
N LEU A 323 -20.42 9.88 17.34
CA LEU A 323 -20.43 9.97 18.79
C LEU A 323 -19.31 9.09 19.36
N GLY A 324 -18.49 9.65 20.25
CA GLY A 324 -17.45 8.90 20.95
C GLY A 324 -17.98 8.12 22.16
N PRO A 325 -17.21 7.14 22.68
CA PRO A 325 -17.57 6.39 23.88
C PRO A 325 -17.63 7.26 25.15
N ASP A 326 -17.06 8.47 25.11
CA ASP A 326 -17.14 9.48 26.16
C ASP A 326 -18.39 10.37 26.07
N GLY A 327 -19.28 10.10 25.10
CA GLY A 327 -20.51 10.85 24.89
C GLY A 327 -20.32 12.22 24.24
N LYS A 328 -19.12 12.52 23.71
CA LYS A 328 -18.83 13.76 22.98
C LYS A 328 -18.90 13.55 21.46
N ILE A 329 -19.07 14.64 20.72
CA ILE A 329 -19.14 14.61 19.25
C ILE A 329 -17.72 14.70 18.69
N TYR A 330 -17.39 13.81 17.77
CA TYR A 330 -16.14 13.83 17.03
C TYR A 330 -16.41 14.29 15.61
N SER A 331 -15.72 15.35 15.18
CA SER A 331 -15.88 15.96 13.86
C SER A 331 -14.58 15.89 13.09
N ILE A 332 -14.62 15.28 11.90
CA ILE A 332 -13.45 15.09 11.06
C ILE A 332 -13.41 16.11 9.92
N GLN A 333 -12.23 16.67 9.69
CA GLN A 333 -12.03 17.86 8.86
C GLN A 333 -10.85 17.64 7.89
N GLY A 334 -11.01 18.07 6.64
CA GLY A 334 -9.96 18.06 5.62
C GLY A 334 -8.96 19.20 5.75
N ASP A 335 -7.85 19.11 5.00
CA ASP A 335 -6.72 20.05 5.03
C ASP A 335 -7.02 21.45 4.45
N SER A 336 -8.21 21.64 3.87
CA SER A 336 -8.69 22.95 3.44
C SER A 336 -9.37 23.71 4.58
N VAL A 337 -9.77 23.02 5.65
CA VAL A 337 -10.35 23.64 6.85
C VAL A 337 -9.22 24.12 7.73
N ASP A 338 -9.30 25.37 8.17
CA ASP A 338 -8.29 25.93 9.06
C ASP A 338 -8.40 25.28 10.45
N LEU A 339 -7.26 25.04 11.09
CA LEU A 339 -7.23 24.56 12.48
C LEU A 339 -7.87 25.60 13.41
N PRO A 340 -8.67 25.17 14.41
CA PRO A 340 -9.24 26.08 15.40
C PRO A 340 -8.14 26.74 16.23
N THR A 341 -8.20 28.07 16.39
CA THR A 341 -7.20 28.83 17.19
C THR A 341 -7.37 28.66 18.69
N ASP A 342 -8.60 28.41 19.14
CA ASP A 342 -8.98 28.43 20.57
C ASP A 342 -9.16 27.01 21.13
N ALA A 343 -8.90 25.97 20.32
CA ALA A 343 -9.02 24.59 20.77
C ALA A 343 -7.84 24.19 21.66
N ARG A 344 -8.10 23.35 22.67
CA ARG A 344 -7.02 22.68 23.38
C ARG A 344 -6.36 21.66 22.45
N ASP A 345 -5.10 21.92 22.08
CA ASP A 345 -4.35 21.10 21.13
C ASP A 345 -3.46 20.06 21.84
N TYR A 346 -3.78 18.78 21.67
CA TYR A 346 -3.03 17.66 22.24
C TYR A 346 -1.94 17.11 21.32
N THR A 347 -1.85 17.60 20.08
CA THR A 347 -0.81 17.18 19.14
C THR A 347 0.55 17.77 19.53
N SER A 348 1.59 17.30 18.85
CA SER A 348 2.97 17.72 19.15
C SER A 348 3.17 19.24 19.10
N PRO A 349 3.89 19.83 20.07
CA PRO A 349 4.25 21.25 20.07
C PRO A 349 5.23 21.61 18.96
N TYR A 350 5.89 20.64 18.30
CA TYR A 350 6.80 20.87 17.18
C TYR A 350 6.08 21.33 15.91
N ARG A 351 4.76 21.13 15.82
CA ARG A 351 3.98 21.48 14.63
C ARG A 351 4.07 22.97 14.36
N ASP A 352 4.33 23.33 13.10
CA ASP A 352 4.43 24.74 12.67
C ASP A 352 3.18 25.57 13.05
N SER A 353 1.99 24.95 13.05
CA SER A 353 0.73 25.56 13.49
C SER A 353 0.72 26.01 14.96
N ARG A 354 1.40 25.28 15.85
CA ARG A 354 1.58 25.64 17.27
C ARG A 354 2.44 26.88 17.47
N HIS A 355 3.14 27.31 16.42
CA HIS A 355 3.96 28.51 16.38
C HIS A 355 3.35 29.62 15.52
N GLY A 356 2.04 29.55 15.22
CA GLY A 356 1.31 30.57 14.48
C GLY A 356 1.53 30.55 12.96
N ILE A 357 2.18 29.52 12.42
CA ILE A 357 2.36 29.36 10.98
C ILE A 357 1.17 28.59 10.43
N LYS A 358 0.44 29.19 9.48
CA LYS A 358 -0.68 28.51 8.83
C LYS A 358 -0.19 27.26 8.08
N THR A 359 -0.86 26.14 8.33
CA THR A 359 -0.60 24.87 7.64
C THR A 359 -1.89 24.31 7.05
N SER A 360 -1.75 23.41 6.07
CA SER A 360 -2.84 22.66 5.47
C SER A 360 -2.80 21.24 5.99
N GLU A 361 -3.60 20.98 7.03
CA GLU A 361 -3.60 19.72 7.77
C GLU A 361 -5.03 19.34 8.17
N GLY A 362 -5.52 18.23 7.63
CA GLY A 362 -6.75 17.61 8.08
C GLY A 362 -6.62 17.15 9.53
N HIS A 363 -7.72 17.18 10.26
CA HIS A 363 -7.72 17.07 11.71
C HIS A 363 -9.03 16.53 12.28
N VAL A 364 -8.98 16.09 13.54
CA VAL A 364 -10.13 15.59 14.29
C VAL A 364 -10.37 16.47 15.50
N LEU A 365 -11.59 16.99 15.59
CA LEU A 365 -12.06 17.76 16.73
C LEU A 365 -12.95 16.90 17.61
N ARG A 366 -12.80 17.06 18.93
CA ARG A 366 -13.78 16.59 19.91
C ARG A 366 -14.52 17.78 20.48
N VAL A 367 -15.83 17.75 20.36
CA VAL A 367 -16.74 18.83 20.72
C VAL A 367 -17.66 18.34 21.83
N ASP A 368 -17.63 19.03 22.96
CA ASP A 368 -18.60 18.82 24.03
C ASP A 368 -19.89 19.58 23.69
N SER A 369 -20.98 18.84 23.45
CA SER A 369 -22.25 19.43 23.02
C SER A 369 -22.90 20.34 24.07
N LYS A 370 -22.51 20.22 25.35
CA LYS A 370 -23.07 21.00 26.46
C LYS A 370 -22.24 22.24 26.73
N SER A 371 -20.92 22.09 26.92
CA SER A 371 -20.03 23.21 27.22
C SER A 371 -19.55 23.96 25.98
N LYS A 372 -19.72 23.37 24.79
CA LYS A 372 -19.15 23.82 23.52
C LYS A 372 -17.62 23.87 23.51
N ALA A 373 -16.96 23.20 24.47
CA ALA A 373 -15.51 23.08 24.49
C ALA A 373 -15.02 22.26 23.30
N ILE A 374 -13.92 22.71 22.67
CA ILE A 374 -13.33 22.09 21.48
C ILE A 374 -11.90 21.68 21.80
N GLU A 375 -11.60 20.43 21.46
CA GLU A 375 -10.29 19.83 21.64
C GLU A 375 -9.80 19.32 20.29
N LEU A 376 -8.56 19.65 19.92
CA LEU A 376 -7.89 19.14 18.73
C LEU A 376 -7.13 17.87 19.13
N LEU A 377 -7.62 16.72 18.68
CA LEU A 377 -7.10 15.41 19.08
C LEU A 377 -5.97 14.94 18.17
N THR A 378 -6.14 15.08 16.86
CA THR A 378 -5.19 14.62 15.84
C THR A 378 -5.08 15.61 14.70
N SER A 379 -3.96 15.61 13.98
CA SER A 379 -3.76 16.42 12.78
C SER A 379 -2.88 15.73 11.74
N GLY A 380 -2.48 16.41 10.68
CA GLY A 380 -1.64 15.86 9.60
C GLY A 380 -2.35 14.85 8.69
N LEU A 381 -3.67 14.87 8.61
CA LEU A 381 -4.43 14.12 7.59
C LEU A 381 -4.56 14.95 6.29
N ARG A 382 -4.95 14.36 5.16
CA ARG A 382 -5.20 15.12 3.91
C ARG A 382 -6.66 15.50 3.76
N ASN A 383 -7.51 14.53 3.45
CA ASN A 383 -8.95 14.69 3.31
C ASN A 383 -9.65 13.45 3.87
N PRO A 384 -9.61 13.27 5.21
CA PRO A 384 -10.30 12.18 5.86
C PRO A 384 -11.81 12.42 5.78
N PHE A 385 -12.54 11.51 5.12
CA PHE A 385 -13.96 11.74 4.86
C PHE A 385 -14.86 11.18 5.98
N GLY A 386 -14.79 9.87 6.26
CA GLY A 386 -15.59 9.22 7.29
C GLY A 386 -14.88 9.08 8.64
N ILE A 387 -15.63 8.92 9.73
CA ILE A 387 -15.10 8.65 11.08
C ILE A 387 -15.99 7.66 11.84
N ALA A 388 -15.40 6.64 12.47
CA ALA A 388 -16.17 5.67 13.24
C ALA A 388 -15.38 5.07 14.41
N PHE A 389 -16.11 4.70 15.47
CA PHE A 389 -15.56 3.97 16.62
C PHE A 389 -15.86 2.48 16.51
N ASN A 390 -14.88 1.64 16.84
CA ASN A 390 -15.11 0.21 17.01
C ASN A 390 -15.69 -0.12 18.40
N ALA A 391 -16.06 -1.38 18.62
CA ALA A 391 -16.61 -1.84 19.89
C ALA A 391 -15.66 -1.71 21.10
N ARG A 392 -14.35 -1.51 20.87
CA ARG A 392 -13.37 -1.23 21.94
C ARG A 392 -13.32 0.24 22.30
N GLY A 393 -13.89 1.15 21.50
CA GLY A 393 -13.79 2.59 21.68
C GLY A 393 -12.56 3.23 21.00
N ASP A 394 -11.96 2.55 20.01
CA ASP A 394 -10.91 3.13 19.17
C ASP A 394 -11.49 3.72 17.88
N CYS A 395 -10.90 4.83 17.43
CA CYS A 395 -11.43 5.65 16.35
C CYS A 395 -10.70 5.40 15.02
N PHE A 396 -11.42 5.36 13.90
CA PHE A 396 -10.85 5.10 12.58
C PHE A 396 -11.38 6.08 11.53
N THR A 397 -10.59 6.28 10.47
CA THR A 397 -10.98 7.06 9.28
C THR A 397 -10.41 6.46 8.00
N TYR A 398 -10.88 6.93 6.85
CA TYR A 398 -10.35 6.64 5.53
C TYR A 398 -9.92 7.96 4.86
N ASP A 399 -8.61 8.13 4.68
CA ASP A 399 -7.97 9.36 4.20
C ASP A 399 -7.59 9.26 2.72
N ALA A 400 -7.73 10.37 1.99
CA ALA A 400 -7.56 10.42 0.55
C ALA A 400 -6.08 10.46 0.11
N ASP A 401 -5.81 10.03 -1.12
CA ASP A 401 -4.47 9.93 -1.68
C ASP A 401 -3.95 11.27 -2.25
N ALA A 402 -2.68 11.30 -2.66
CA ALA A 402 -2.05 12.40 -3.40
C ALA A 402 -1.84 11.98 -4.85
N GLU A 403 -2.94 11.72 -5.54
CA GLU A 403 -3.00 10.96 -6.80
C GLU A 403 -2.07 11.47 -7.92
N TYR A 404 -1.79 12.78 -7.98
CA TYR A 404 -0.89 13.43 -8.95
C TYR A 404 0.56 12.99 -8.80
N ASP A 405 0.95 12.61 -7.58
CA ASP A 405 2.32 12.32 -7.18
C ASP A 405 2.60 10.81 -7.19
N MET A 406 1.64 10.01 -7.63
CA MET A 406 1.80 8.56 -7.72
C MET A 406 3.11 8.14 -8.39
N GLY A 407 3.76 7.14 -7.80
CA GLY A 407 5.05 6.62 -8.27
C GLY A 407 6.25 7.42 -7.77
N ALA A 408 6.03 8.59 -7.16
CA ALA A 408 7.08 9.37 -6.52
C ALA A 408 7.31 8.89 -5.07
N PRO A 409 8.52 9.12 -4.50
CA PRO A 409 8.84 8.72 -3.12
C PRO A 409 7.96 9.36 -2.04
N TRP A 410 7.28 10.45 -2.38
CA TRP A 410 6.38 11.20 -1.48
C TRP A 410 4.90 10.99 -1.82
N TYR A 411 4.55 10.01 -2.68
CA TYR A 411 3.16 9.64 -2.89
C TYR A 411 2.54 9.14 -1.58
N ARG A 412 1.29 9.54 -1.35
CA ARG A 412 0.45 9.00 -0.29
C ARG A 412 -0.75 8.29 -0.91
N PRO A 413 -0.93 6.98 -0.71
CA PRO A 413 -2.13 6.28 -1.12
C PRO A 413 -3.32 6.62 -0.20
N THR A 414 -4.53 6.22 -0.62
CA THR A 414 -5.68 6.19 0.27
C THR A 414 -5.42 5.16 1.35
N ARG A 415 -5.80 5.49 2.58
CA ARG A 415 -5.44 4.65 3.73
C ARG A 415 -6.43 4.74 4.87
N VAL A 416 -6.63 3.61 5.54
CA VAL A 416 -7.46 3.53 6.73
C VAL A 416 -6.61 3.74 7.98
N ASN A 417 -6.83 4.82 8.71
CA ASN A 417 -6.01 5.18 9.87
C ASN A 417 -6.73 4.87 11.18
N HIS A 418 -5.99 4.36 12.17
CA HIS A 418 -6.40 4.35 13.58
C HIS A 418 -5.99 5.68 14.23
N LEU A 419 -6.96 6.41 14.79
CA LEU A 419 -6.81 7.77 15.28
C LEU A 419 -6.59 7.78 16.80
N ALA A 420 -5.32 7.78 17.22
CA ALA A 420 -4.90 7.91 18.63
C ALA A 420 -4.70 9.38 19.04
N ILE A 421 -4.98 9.71 20.31
CA ILE A 421 -4.89 11.11 20.81
C ILE A 421 -3.44 11.62 20.75
N GLY A 422 -3.27 12.84 20.25
CA GLY A 422 -1.99 13.50 20.02
C GLY A 422 -1.30 13.08 18.71
N GLY A 423 -1.97 12.27 17.89
CA GLY A 423 -1.42 11.78 16.62
C GLY A 423 -1.26 12.85 15.54
N ASP A 424 -0.14 12.79 14.80
CA ASP A 424 0.15 13.60 13.61
C ASP A 424 0.45 12.71 12.41
N PHE A 425 -0.46 12.68 11.45
CA PHE A 425 -0.37 11.78 10.29
C PHE A 425 0.48 12.36 9.14
N GLY A 426 1.28 13.40 9.41
CA GLY A 426 2.40 13.83 8.57
C GLY A 426 2.06 14.55 7.26
N TRP A 427 0.78 14.77 6.92
CA TRP A 427 0.40 15.54 5.72
C TRP A 427 0.83 17.00 5.88
N ARG A 428 1.61 17.53 4.94
CA ARG A 428 1.99 18.96 4.86
C ARG A 428 1.99 19.47 3.41
N GLY A 429 1.17 18.83 2.58
CA GLY A 429 1.24 18.89 1.13
C GLY A 429 2.35 18.02 0.56
N VAL A 430 2.08 17.42 -0.60
CA VAL A 430 2.95 16.59 -1.46
C VAL A 430 4.41 16.40 -1.00
N THR A 431 5.38 17.12 -1.56
CA THR A 431 6.82 16.97 -1.32
C THR A 431 7.28 17.32 0.11
N LYS A 432 6.41 17.89 0.95
CA LYS A 432 6.70 18.23 2.35
C LYS A 432 6.13 17.21 3.34
N GLN A 433 5.40 16.22 2.83
CA GLN A 433 4.84 15.15 3.62
C GLN A 433 5.92 14.41 4.39
N TRP A 434 5.60 14.05 5.63
CA TRP A 434 6.44 13.17 6.42
C TRP A 434 6.21 11.71 5.99
N PRO A 435 7.29 10.96 5.71
CA PRO A 435 7.20 9.53 5.48
C PRO A 435 6.50 8.78 6.63
N PRO A 436 5.76 7.71 6.35
CA PRO A 436 4.96 7.00 7.35
C PRO A 436 5.80 6.28 8.42
N TYR A 437 7.06 5.98 8.11
CA TYR A 437 8.04 5.41 9.04
C TYR A 437 8.79 6.48 9.86
N TYR A 438 8.36 7.75 9.81
CA TYR A 438 8.92 8.72 10.74
C TYR A 438 8.38 8.43 12.15
N PRO A 439 9.23 8.50 13.19
CA PRO A 439 8.80 8.26 14.56
C PRO A 439 7.61 9.10 15.00
N ASP A 440 7.45 10.30 14.44
CA ASP A 440 6.37 11.24 14.74
C ASP A 440 5.01 10.78 14.22
N HIS A 441 5.02 9.92 13.21
CA HIS A 441 3.82 9.42 12.59
C HIS A 441 3.27 8.29 13.49
N PRO A 442 2.01 8.35 13.97
CA PRO A 442 1.42 7.26 14.76
C PRO A 442 1.55 5.89 14.07
N ASP A 443 1.48 5.90 12.74
CA ASP A 443 1.71 4.77 11.84
C ASP A 443 3.14 4.20 11.76
N ASN A 444 4.10 4.63 12.58
CA ASN A 444 5.53 4.27 12.44
C ASN A 444 5.86 2.75 12.46
N ALA A 445 4.95 1.85 12.87
CA ALA A 445 5.11 0.41 12.57
C ALA A 445 3.91 -0.24 11.86
N VAL A 446 2.88 0.53 11.54
CA VAL A 446 1.75 0.06 10.74
C VAL A 446 1.24 1.29 9.99
N PRO A 447 1.46 1.41 8.66
CA PRO A 447 0.73 2.41 7.90
C PRO A 447 -0.74 2.18 8.20
N GLY A 448 -1.52 3.23 8.39
CA GLY A 448 -2.94 3.09 8.09
C GLY A 448 -3.08 2.23 6.84
N PHE A 449 -3.98 1.24 6.84
CA PHE A 449 -3.98 0.20 5.83
C PHE A 449 -4.10 0.85 4.44
N ASN A 450 -3.02 0.77 3.65
CA ASN A 450 -2.95 1.37 2.33
C ASN A 450 -3.85 0.55 1.41
N ILE A 451 -4.95 1.14 0.97
CA ILE A 451 -5.84 0.53 -0.02
C ILE A 451 -5.31 0.79 -1.44
N GLY A 452 -4.53 1.85 -1.61
CA GLY A 452 -4.05 2.30 -2.92
C GLY A 452 -4.84 3.50 -3.39
N LYS A 453 -5.25 3.55 -4.65
CA LYS A 453 -6.04 4.68 -5.17
C LYS A 453 -7.51 4.53 -4.80
N GLY A 454 -8.20 5.66 -4.75
CA GLY A 454 -9.63 5.67 -4.52
C GLY A 454 -10.08 7.07 -4.13
N SER A 455 -11.37 7.23 -3.93
CA SER A 455 -11.93 8.46 -3.37
C SER A 455 -12.78 8.12 -2.15
N PRO A 456 -12.23 8.31 -0.93
CA PRO A 456 -12.94 8.03 0.32
C PRO A 456 -14.21 8.87 0.48
N THR A 457 -15.32 8.24 0.85
CA THR A 457 -16.60 8.95 1.11
C THR A 457 -17.28 8.60 2.43
N ALA A 458 -17.11 7.40 2.99
CA ALA A 458 -17.67 7.09 4.29
C ALA A 458 -16.93 5.95 4.98
N VAL A 459 -17.14 5.88 6.30
CA VAL A 459 -16.56 4.87 7.19
C VAL A 459 -17.60 4.51 8.25
N LYS A 460 -18.01 3.24 8.34
CA LYS A 460 -18.92 2.76 9.41
C LYS A 460 -18.58 1.33 9.82
N PHE A 461 -18.70 1.00 11.11
CA PHE A 461 -18.58 -0.37 11.57
C PHE A 461 -19.88 -1.15 11.38
N GLY A 462 -19.77 -2.43 11.02
CA GLY A 462 -20.90 -3.35 10.87
C GLY A 462 -21.60 -3.76 12.17
N THR A 463 -21.30 -3.14 13.30
CA THR A 463 -21.72 -3.59 14.64
C THR A 463 -23.24 -3.61 14.84
N ARG A 464 -23.97 -2.77 14.11
CA ARG A 464 -25.45 -2.73 14.10
C ARG A 464 -26.10 -3.62 13.04
N SER A 465 -25.31 -4.32 12.22
CA SER A 465 -25.82 -5.18 11.14
C SER A 465 -26.31 -6.54 11.65
N GLY A 466 -27.25 -7.12 10.91
CA GLY A 466 -27.64 -8.54 11.00
C GLY A 466 -26.71 -9.46 10.20
N PHE A 467 -25.52 -8.99 9.83
CA PHE A 467 -24.56 -9.77 9.04
C PHE A 467 -23.86 -10.84 9.89
N PRO A 468 -23.15 -11.81 9.26
CA PRO A 468 -22.28 -12.73 9.97
C PRO A 468 -21.20 -12.02 10.78
N THR A 469 -20.74 -12.68 11.84
CA THR A 469 -19.76 -12.16 12.81
C THR A 469 -18.54 -11.52 12.17
N ARG A 470 -17.99 -12.11 11.09
CA ARG A 470 -16.85 -11.57 10.32
C ARG A 470 -17.08 -10.13 9.86
N TYR A 471 -18.30 -9.80 9.42
CA TYR A 471 -18.65 -8.48 8.90
C TYR A 471 -19.26 -7.56 9.95
N ARG A 472 -19.82 -8.10 11.05
CA ARG A 472 -20.24 -7.28 12.20
C ARG A 472 -19.09 -6.55 12.87
N GLU A 473 -17.91 -7.16 12.88
CA GLU A 473 -16.69 -6.56 13.46
C GLU A 473 -15.86 -5.77 12.43
N ALA A 474 -16.24 -5.81 11.15
CA ALA A 474 -15.52 -5.14 10.08
C ALA A 474 -15.85 -3.64 10.01
N LEU A 475 -14.86 -2.87 9.57
CA LEU A 475 -15.02 -1.48 9.20
C LEU A 475 -15.32 -1.41 7.70
N PHE A 476 -16.48 -0.90 7.32
CA PHE A 476 -16.80 -0.64 5.92
C PHE A 476 -16.31 0.75 5.53
N VAL A 477 -15.48 0.81 4.49
CA VAL A 477 -14.98 2.06 3.90
C VAL A 477 -15.40 2.13 2.44
N LEU A 478 -15.79 3.34 2.00
CA LEU A 478 -16.35 3.55 0.67
C LEU A 478 -15.35 4.18 -0.28
N ASP A 479 -15.30 3.66 -1.50
CA ASP A 479 -14.50 4.18 -2.60
C ASP A 479 -15.41 4.57 -3.76
N TRP A 480 -15.63 5.87 -3.87
CA TRP A 480 -16.51 6.49 -4.87
C TRP A 480 -16.00 6.33 -6.30
N THR A 481 -14.68 6.39 -6.50
CA THR A 481 -14.07 6.38 -7.83
C THR A 481 -14.28 5.06 -8.53
N TYR A 482 -13.97 3.95 -7.87
CA TYR A 482 -14.06 2.61 -8.46
C TYR A 482 -15.36 1.87 -8.13
N GLY A 483 -16.24 2.53 -7.38
CA GLY A 483 -17.55 2.02 -7.02
C GLY A 483 -17.49 0.77 -6.17
N ARG A 484 -16.81 0.88 -5.02
CA ARG A 484 -16.55 -0.24 -4.11
C ARG A 484 -16.95 0.09 -2.68
N VAL A 485 -17.50 -0.90 -1.99
CA VAL A 485 -17.52 -0.98 -0.53
C VAL A 485 -16.45 -1.97 -0.12
N ILE A 486 -15.52 -1.54 0.73
CA ILE A 486 -14.39 -2.35 1.17
C ILE A 486 -14.59 -2.68 2.65
N ALA A 487 -14.53 -3.96 3.00
CA ALA A 487 -14.57 -4.42 4.38
C ALA A 487 -13.13 -4.55 4.92
N VAL A 488 -12.82 -3.78 5.95
CA VAL A 488 -11.52 -3.74 6.62
C VAL A 488 -11.62 -4.45 7.97
N HIS A 489 -10.82 -5.51 8.10
CA HIS A 489 -10.70 -6.34 9.28
C HIS A 489 -9.58 -5.83 10.17
N ALA A 490 -9.93 -5.11 11.25
CA ALA A 490 -8.98 -4.61 12.23
C ALA A 490 -8.72 -5.65 13.33
N ILE A 491 -7.65 -6.42 13.22
CA ILE A 491 -7.27 -7.49 14.16
C ILE A 491 -6.38 -6.88 15.26
N PRO A 492 -6.78 -6.91 16.55
CA PRO A 492 -5.98 -6.33 17.62
C PRO A 492 -4.58 -6.94 17.71
N ARG A 493 -3.54 -6.10 17.71
CA ARG A 493 -2.13 -6.50 17.88
C ARG A 493 -1.33 -5.34 18.50
N GLY A 494 -0.72 -5.59 19.65
CA GLY A 494 -0.17 -4.50 20.48
C GLY A 494 -1.28 -3.54 20.91
N SER A 495 -0.95 -2.26 21.08
CA SER A 495 -1.87 -1.19 21.44
C SER A 495 -2.62 -0.58 20.25
N SER A 496 -2.52 -1.22 19.08
CA SER A 496 -3.19 -0.86 17.82
C SER A 496 -3.71 -2.13 17.11
N TYR A 497 -3.72 -2.12 15.77
CA TYR A 497 -4.35 -3.14 14.93
C TYR A 497 -3.46 -3.55 13.76
N LEU A 498 -3.47 -4.84 13.43
CA LEU A 498 -3.12 -5.33 12.10
C LEU A 498 -4.40 -5.32 11.25
N MET A 499 -4.39 -4.56 10.17
CA MET A 499 -5.54 -4.42 9.27
C MET A 499 -5.34 -5.20 7.99
N MET A 500 -6.41 -5.83 7.51
CA MET A 500 -6.51 -6.44 6.19
C MET A 500 -7.84 -6.03 5.57
N ALA A 501 -7.93 -5.97 4.24
CA ALA A 501 -9.15 -5.57 3.57
C ALA A 501 -9.57 -6.57 2.51
N GLU A 502 -10.86 -6.56 2.19
CA GLU A 502 -11.45 -7.30 1.10
C GLU A 502 -12.55 -6.46 0.43
N THR A 503 -12.69 -6.54 -0.89
CA THR A 503 -13.79 -5.90 -1.62
C THR A 503 -15.10 -6.61 -1.25
N PHE A 504 -16.02 -5.90 -0.59
CA PHE A 504 -17.32 -6.44 -0.14
C PHE A 504 -18.43 -6.23 -1.16
N LEU A 505 -18.48 -5.07 -1.81
CA LEU A 505 -19.44 -4.79 -2.88
C LEU A 505 -18.70 -4.04 -3.98
N GLN A 506 -18.93 -4.42 -5.24
CA GLN A 506 -18.43 -3.67 -6.39
C GLN A 506 -19.51 -3.56 -7.46
N GLY A 507 -19.59 -2.41 -8.13
CA GLY A 507 -20.54 -2.16 -9.21
C GLY A 507 -20.07 -1.06 -10.15
N ARG A 508 -20.69 -0.98 -11.34
CA ARG A 508 -20.35 0.01 -12.37
C ARG A 508 -21.60 0.47 -13.16
N PRO A 509 -22.03 1.75 -13.06
CA PRO A 509 -21.55 2.72 -12.08
C PRO A 509 -22.05 2.42 -10.67
N LEU A 510 -21.23 2.70 -9.66
CA LEU A 510 -21.61 2.55 -8.25
C LEU A 510 -20.88 3.60 -7.40
N ASN A 511 -21.00 4.88 -7.75
CA ASN A 511 -20.35 5.99 -7.06
C ASN A 511 -20.95 6.25 -5.67
N VAL A 512 -20.56 5.41 -4.71
CA VAL A 512 -21.04 5.37 -3.32
C VAL A 512 -20.65 6.62 -2.53
N THR A 513 -21.62 7.24 -1.86
CA THR A 513 -21.40 8.47 -1.09
C THR A 513 -21.52 8.29 0.41
N ASP A 514 -22.44 7.46 0.89
CA ASP A 514 -22.54 7.16 2.33
C ASP A 514 -23.32 5.86 2.58
N LEU A 515 -23.18 5.33 3.79
CA LEU A 515 -23.91 4.16 4.26
C LEU A 515 -24.29 4.30 5.74
N ASP A 516 -25.37 3.65 6.14
CA ASP A 516 -25.66 3.43 7.56
C ASP A 516 -26.39 2.11 7.81
N PHE A 517 -26.34 1.63 9.05
CA PHE A 517 -27.01 0.40 9.48
C PHE A 517 -28.29 0.73 10.27
N SER A 518 -29.42 0.27 9.76
CA SER A 518 -30.73 0.50 10.39
C SER A 518 -30.97 -0.49 11.56
N PRO A 519 -31.86 -0.19 12.52
CA PRO A 519 -32.26 -1.12 13.58
C PRO A 519 -32.80 -2.48 13.08
N ASP A 520 -33.22 -2.58 11.81
CA ASP A 520 -33.63 -3.85 11.18
C ASP A 520 -32.44 -4.78 10.84
N GLY A 521 -31.21 -4.33 11.07
CA GLY A 521 -29.98 -5.07 10.78
C GLY A 521 -29.50 -4.96 9.33
N SER A 522 -30.21 -4.26 8.45
CA SER A 522 -29.82 -4.06 7.05
C SER A 522 -28.81 -2.91 6.94
N MET A 523 -27.95 -3.00 5.93
CA MET A 523 -27.14 -1.86 5.47
C MET A 523 -27.96 -1.07 4.44
N TYR A 524 -28.04 0.25 4.62
CA TYR A 524 -28.57 1.17 3.62
C TYR A 524 -27.40 1.93 3.02
N LEU A 525 -27.35 2.00 1.70
CA LEU A 525 -26.25 2.58 0.92
C LEU A 525 -26.82 3.59 -0.07
N ILE A 526 -26.17 4.75 -0.19
CA ILE A 526 -26.53 5.75 -1.21
C ILE A 526 -25.40 5.97 -2.22
N THR A 527 -25.79 6.28 -3.46
CA THR A 527 -24.89 6.79 -4.51
C THR A 527 -25.16 8.26 -4.79
N GLY A 528 -24.18 8.98 -5.34
CA GLY A 528 -24.35 10.39 -5.71
C GLY A 528 -23.04 11.18 -5.81
N GLY A 529 -23.14 12.49 -5.54
CA GLY A 529 -22.08 13.48 -5.68
C GLY A 529 -21.84 13.91 -7.12
N ARG A 530 -21.29 15.12 -7.31
CA ARG A 530 -21.01 15.73 -8.61
C ARG A 530 -22.23 15.78 -9.54
N ALA A 531 -23.42 16.04 -8.98
CA ALA A 531 -24.69 16.07 -9.70
C ALA A 531 -25.04 14.77 -10.46
N THR A 532 -24.49 13.62 -10.05
CA THR A 532 -24.88 12.31 -10.59
C THR A 532 -26.23 11.86 -10.04
N GLN A 533 -26.90 10.96 -10.76
CA GLN A 533 -28.15 10.33 -10.32
C GLN A 533 -27.91 9.56 -9.02
N SER A 534 -28.65 9.94 -7.98
CA SER A 534 -28.61 9.27 -6.69
C SER A 534 -29.62 8.14 -6.60
N ALA A 535 -29.27 7.13 -5.81
CA ALA A 535 -30.11 5.99 -5.53
C ALA A 535 -29.87 5.47 -4.11
N LEU A 536 -30.91 4.88 -3.53
CA LEU A 536 -30.91 4.23 -2.24
C LEU A 536 -31.02 2.72 -2.44
N TYR A 537 -30.05 2.00 -1.90
CA TYR A 537 -30.00 0.53 -1.90
C TYR A 537 -30.10 -0.01 -0.49
N ARG A 538 -30.65 -1.22 -0.36
CA ARG A 538 -30.68 -1.98 0.89
C ARG A 538 -29.99 -3.32 0.70
N ILE A 539 -29.11 -3.67 1.64
CA ILE A 539 -28.35 -4.93 1.63
C ILE A 539 -28.66 -5.73 2.89
N ARG A 540 -28.95 -7.02 2.70
CA ARG A 540 -29.28 -7.97 3.76
C ARG A 540 -28.49 -9.26 3.61
N TYR A 541 -28.27 -9.93 4.72
CA TYR A 541 -27.79 -11.31 4.72
C TYR A 541 -28.98 -12.27 4.83
N THR A 542 -29.18 -13.10 3.81
CA THR A 542 -30.25 -14.13 3.75
C THR A 542 -29.69 -15.56 3.85
N GLY A 543 -28.36 -15.70 3.93
CA GLY A 543 -27.68 -16.97 4.14
C GLY A 543 -27.81 -17.54 5.57
N ILE A 544 -27.22 -18.72 5.77
CA ILE A 544 -27.13 -19.37 7.07
C ILE A 544 -25.77 -19.04 7.69
N GLU A 545 -25.75 -18.33 8.82
CA GLU A 545 -24.51 -18.09 9.56
C GLU A 545 -24.00 -19.41 10.14
N LEU A 546 -22.83 -19.84 9.71
CA LEU A 546 -22.14 -21.00 10.28
C LEU A 546 -21.58 -20.64 11.67
N PRO A 547 -21.52 -21.59 12.62
CA PRO A 547 -20.93 -21.34 13.93
C PRO A 547 -19.53 -20.77 13.83
N THR A 548 -19.27 -19.66 14.53
CA THR A 548 -17.93 -19.08 14.60
C THR A 548 -16.97 -20.08 15.23
N ARG A 549 -15.84 -20.33 14.57
CA ARG A 549 -14.79 -21.18 15.11
C ARG A 549 -14.23 -20.59 16.41
N SER A 550 -13.94 -21.43 17.39
CA SER A 550 -13.20 -21.02 18.59
C SER A 550 -11.82 -20.47 18.21
N LEU A 551 -11.40 -19.40 18.89
CA LEU A 551 -10.07 -18.82 18.73
C LEU A 551 -8.99 -19.86 19.04
N SER A 552 -7.95 -19.91 18.20
CA SER A 552 -6.73 -20.67 18.47
C SER A 552 -6.00 -20.18 19.72
N GLU A 553 -5.07 -20.99 20.24
CA GLU A 553 -4.21 -20.60 21.37
C GLU A 553 -3.47 -19.28 21.08
N GLN A 554 -2.89 -19.13 19.90
CA GLN A 554 -2.20 -17.89 19.53
C GLN A 554 -3.16 -16.70 19.43
N GLN A 555 -4.37 -16.87 18.87
CA GLN A 555 -5.37 -15.80 18.80
C GLN A 555 -5.81 -15.34 20.19
N GLN A 556 -6.01 -16.27 21.14
CA GLN A 556 -6.36 -15.95 22.52
C GLN A 556 -5.22 -15.18 23.21
N TYR A 557 -3.98 -15.65 23.07
CA TYR A 557 -2.80 -14.99 23.60
C TYR A 557 -2.64 -13.57 23.05
N ARG A 558 -2.67 -13.40 21.72
CA ARG A 558 -2.60 -12.09 21.07
C ARG A 558 -3.66 -11.13 21.59
N ARG A 559 -4.91 -11.59 21.70
CA ARG A 559 -6.02 -10.75 22.18
C ARG A 559 -5.78 -10.25 23.61
N ALA A 560 -5.34 -11.12 24.52
CA ALA A 560 -5.05 -10.74 25.89
C ALA A 560 -3.91 -9.71 26.00
N ASN A 561 -2.83 -9.88 25.23
CA ASN A 561 -1.74 -8.89 25.21
C ASN A 561 -2.18 -7.57 24.57
N ALA A 562 -2.97 -7.63 23.51
CA ALA A 562 -3.53 -6.42 22.90
C ALA A 562 -4.42 -5.67 23.90
N ASP A 563 -5.25 -6.36 24.68
CA ASP A 563 -6.07 -5.72 25.73
C ASP A 563 -5.21 -4.97 26.75
N ALA A 564 -4.12 -5.57 27.23
CA ALA A 564 -3.19 -4.93 28.16
C ALA A 564 -2.47 -3.73 27.52
N ALA A 565 -1.98 -3.87 26.29
CA ALA A 565 -1.28 -2.80 25.57
C ALA A 565 -2.21 -1.61 25.24
N HIS A 566 -3.46 -1.88 24.84
CA HIS A 566 -4.49 -0.86 24.64
C HIS A 566 -4.81 -0.10 25.94
N ALA A 567 -4.92 -0.82 27.07
CA ALA A 567 -5.13 -0.19 28.37
C ALA A 567 -3.96 0.75 28.73
N GLU A 568 -2.72 0.36 28.46
CA GLU A 568 -1.55 1.19 28.75
C GLU A 568 -1.48 2.44 27.85
N ARG A 569 -1.73 2.31 26.55
CA ARG A 569 -1.84 3.48 25.65
C ARG A 569 -2.93 4.45 26.14
N ARG A 570 -4.11 3.94 26.47
CA ARG A 570 -5.23 4.78 26.96
C ARG A 570 -4.94 5.44 28.29
N ARG A 571 -4.19 4.79 29.19
CA ARG A 571 -3.72 5.41 30.43
C ARG A 571 -2.88 6.66 30.13
N LEU A 572 -1.92 6.54 29.22
CA LEU A 572 -1.06 7.66 28.79
C LEU A 572 -1.85 8.77 28.08
N GLU A 573 -2.80 8.42 27.21
CA GLU A 573 -3.69 9.39 26.55
C GLU A 573 -4.61 10.11 27.56
N ALA A 574 -5.13 9.38 28.56
CA ALA A 574 -5.93 9.97 29.63
C ALA A 574 -5.10 10.95 30.48
N GLU A 575 -3.86 10.59 30.84
CA GLU A 575 -2.91 11.47 31.52
C GLU A 575 -2.64 12.75 30.73
N LEU A 576 -2.41 12.63 29.43
CA LEU A 576 -2.24 13.78 28.52
C LEU A 576 -3.46 14.71 28.55
N THR A 577 -4.67 14.16 28.46
CA THR A 577 -5.90 14.97 28.50
C THR A 577 -6.18 15.57 29.88
N ALA A 578 -5.73 14.92 30.95
CA ALA A 578 -5.80 15.44 32.32
C ALA A 578 -4.76 16.56 32.57
N GLY A 579 -3.82 16.79 31.66
CA GLY A 579 -2.74 17.77 31.82
C GLY A 579 -1.60 17.27 32.71
N ALA A 580 -1.49 15.96 32.90
CA ALA A 580 -0.28 15.37 33.46
C ALA A 580 0.85 15.43 32.43
N SER A 581 2.10 15.35 32.89
CA SER A 581 3.27 15.37 32.03
C SER A 581 4.44 14.74 32.77
N GLY A 582 5.40 14.15 32.06
CA GLY A 582 6.62 13.68 32.71
C GLY A 582 7.37 12.56 32.00
N PHE A 583 8.62 12.41 32.44
CA PHE A 583 9.53 11.36 32.00
C PHE A 583 9.06 10.00 32.55
N ASN A 584 8.92 9.00 31.68
CA ASN A 584 8.43 7.67 32.07
C ASN A 584 9.11 6.56 31.26
N SER A 585 9.06 5.33 31.78
CA SER A 585 9.74 4.17 31.17
C SER A 585 9.14 3.72 29.84
N GLN A 586 7.89 4.09 29.53
CA GLN A 586 7.22 3.70 28.28
C GLN A 586 7.83 4.36 27.04
N LEU A 587 8.69 5.37 27.22
CA LEU A 587 9.55 5.93 26.18
C LEU A 587 10.44 4.85 25.51
N GLY A 588 10.76 3.77 26.23
CA GLY A 588 11.56 2.64 25.73
C GLY A 588 10.74 1.47 25.20
N SER A 589 9.41 1.60 25.07
CA SER A 589 8.54 0.51 24.60
C SER A 589 8.83 0.14 23.14
N ASP A 590 8.85 -1.16 22.85
CA ASP A 590 8.91 -1.68 21.49
C ASP A 590 7.56 -1.57 20.76
N ASP A 591 6.46 -1.35 21.48
CA ASP A 591 5.20 -0.95 20.88
C ASP A 591 5.26 0.55 20.51
N PRO A 592 5.26 0.90 19.22
CA PRO A 592 5.47 2.27 18.76
C PRO A 592 4.32 3.20 19.16
N TRP A 593 3.11 2.70 19.38
CA TRP A 593 1.94 3.50 19.75
C TRP A 593 1.95 3.83 21.24
N ILE A 594 2.38 2.89 22.10
CA ILE A 594 2.68 3.18 23.52
C ILE A 594 3.82 4.20 23.61
N ARG A 595 4.91 3.97 22.85
CA ARG A 595 6.05 4.88 22.77
C ARG A 595 5.64 6.29 22.31
N ALA A 596 4.78 6.39 21.30
CA ALA A 596 4.25 7.66 20.81
C ALA A 596 3.39 8.37 21.86
N ALA A 597 2.47 7.66 22.53
CA ALA A 597 1.65 8.23 23.61
C ALA A 597 2.51 8.74 24.77
N ALA A 598 3.56 8.00 25.15
CA ALA A 598 4.51 8.40 26.18
C ALA A 598 5.31 9.66 25.80
N ARG A 599 5.72 9.79 24.53
CA ARG A 599 6.38 11.00 24.03
C ARG A 599 5.43 12.19 23.96
N ASN A 600 4.18 11.99 23.51
CA ASN A 600 3.18 13.05 23.49
C ASN A 600 2.96 13.64 24.89
N LEU A 601 2.93 12.78 25.92
CA LEU A 601 2.88 13.19 27.32
C LEU A 601 4.13 13.97 27.76
N LEU A 602 5.32 13.52 27.39
CA LEU A 602 6.59 14.19 27.71
C LEU A 602 6.72 15.56 27.02
N GLU A 603 6.29 15.66 25.76
CA GLU A 603 6.41 16.86 24.93
C GLU A 603 5.51 18.01 25.39
N GLN A 604 4.42 17.72 26.13
CA GLN A 604 3.62 18.78 26.77
C GLN A 604 4.23 19.27 28.10
N ALA A 605 5.23 18.57 28.66
CA ALA A 605 5.89 18.98 29.90
C ALA A 605 6.82 20.19 29.68
N ASP A 606 7.09 20.95 30.75
CA ASP A 606 8.17 21.95 30.71
C ASP A 606 9.53 21.25 30.49
N VAL A 607 10.20 21.62 29.40
CA VAL A 607 11.49 21.05 28.98
C VAL A 607 12.55 21.12 30.09
N SER A 608 12.51 22.15 30.93
CA SER A 608 13.47 22.34 32.01
C SER A 608 13.44 21.22 33.06
N GLU A 609 12.30 20.54 33.22
CA GLU A 609 12.10 19.49 34.22
C GLU A 609 12.77 18.16 33.83
N TRP A 610 12.92 17.89 32.52
CA TRP A 610 13.34 16.56 32.04
C TRP A 610 14.52 16.58 31.06
N LYS A 611 14.95 17.76 30.59
CA LYS A 611 16.10 17.93 29.68
C LYS A 611 17.36 17.21 30.16
N GLN A 612 17.71 17.35 31.44
CA GLN A 612 18.91 16.71 31.97
C GLN A 612 18.76 15.19 31.98
N SER A 613 17.59 14.67 32.38
CA SER A 613 17.28 13.25 32.35
C SER A 613 17.40 12.66 30.94
N ALA A 614 16.88 13.36 29.91
CA ALA A 614 17.02 12.93 28.52
C ALA A 614 18.48 12.83 28.06
N LEU A 615 19.32 13.80 28.46
CA LEU A 615 20.74 13.83 28.07
C LEU A 615 21.60 12.80 28.82
N SER A 616 21.21 12.41 30.04
CA SER A 616 21.94 11.44 30.86
C SER A 616 21.35 10.03 30.88
N GLU A 617 20.26 9.78 30.16
CA GLU A 617 19.62 8.46 30.13
C GLU A 617 20.57 7.41 29.57
N THR A 618 20.63 6.28 30.28
CA THR A 618 21.54 5.16 30.02
C THR A 618 20.87 4.05 29.22
N ASN A 619 19.56 3.86 29.36
CA ASN A 619 18.80 2.97 28.50
C ASN A 619 18.68 3.59 27.10
N GLU A 620 19.28 2.94 26.10
CA GLU A 620 19.38 3.51 24.75
C GLU A 620 18.02 3.80 24.10
N LYS A 621 17.01 2.94 24.31
CA LYS A 621 15.66 3.10 23.77
C LYS A 621 14.95 4.32 24.41
N ILE A 622 15.00 4.41 25.74
CA ILE A 622 14.43 5.57 26.46
C ILE A 622 15.18 6.85 26.05
N ALA A 623 16.51 6.80 25.96
CA ALA A 623 17.33 7.93 25.54
C ALA A 623 16.96 8.42 24.14
N LEU A 624 16.82 7.53 23.15
CA LEU A 624 16.42 7.90 21.78
C LEU A 624 15.08 8.64 21.74
N SER A 625 14.05 8.09 22.41
CA SER A 625 12.74 8.73 22.47
C SER A 625 12.79 10.08 23.19
N ALA A 626 13.52 10.18 24.31
CA ALA A 626 13.64 11.42 25.06
C ALA A 626 14.44 12.50 24.29
N LEU A 627 15.50 12.10 23.58
CA LEU A 627 16.30 12.99 22.73
C LEU A 627 15.51 13.47 21.51
N LEU A 628 14.68 12.61 20.93
CA LEU A 628 13.72 13.00 19.89
C LEU A 628 12.76 14.06 20.43
N SER A 629 12.12 13.82 21.58
CA SER A 629 11.23 14.79 22.21
C SER A 629 11.97 16.10 22.55
N LEU A 630 13.25 16.05 22.94
CA LEU A 630 14.06 17.25 23.20
C LEU A 630 14.37 18.03 21.92
N ALA A 631 14.60 17.34 20.80
CA ALA A 631 14.75 17.98 19.50
C ALA A 631 13.45 18.66 19.04
N ARG A 632 12.31 18.06 19.36
CA ARG A 632 10.95 18.52 19.01
C ARG A 632 10.44 19.66 19.88
N SER A 633 10.93 19.80 21.10
CA SER A 633 10.56 20.92 21.97
C SER A 633 10.99 22.30 21.44
N GLY A 634 11.83 22.32 20.41
CA GLY A 634 12.36 23.55 19.82
C GLY A 634 13.57 24.13 20.56
N ASP A 635 14.08 23.46 21.60
CA ASP A 635 15.27 23.90 22.34
C ASP A 635 16.54 23.82 21.48
N ARG A 636 16.81 24.91 20.76
CA ARG A 636 17.98 25.04 19.88
C ARG A 636 19.31 24.94 20.65
N SER A 637 19.33 25.25 21.94
CA SER A 637 20.56 25.21 22.77
C SER A 637 21.06 23.79 23.00
N SER A 638 20.19 22.78 22.90
CA SER A 638 20.53 21.38 23.16
C SER A 638 21.01 20.62 21.92
N ARG A 639 20.86 21.17 20.71
CA ARG A 639 21.14 20.47 19.44
C ARG A 639 22.50 19.78 19.40
N ALA A 640 23.56 20.48 19.83
CA ALA A 640 24.91 19.90 19.85
C ALA A 640 25.01 18.70 20.82
N LYS A 641 24.48 18.86 22.04
CA LYS A 641 24.49 17.79 23.06
C LYS A 641 23.64 16.58 22.66
N ILE A 642 22.51 16.82 22.00
CA ILE A 642 21.67 15.74 21.45
C ILE A 642 22.46 14.92 20.44
N ILE A 643 23.10 15.57 19.46
CA ILE A 643 23.90 14.88 18.44
C ILE A 643 25.10 14.17 19.07
N GLU A 644 25.77 14.79 20.04
CA GLU A 644 26.88 14.17 20.78
C GLU A 644 26.45 12.86 21.43
N ARG A 645 25.32 12.88 22.15
CA ARG A 645 24.73 11.71 22.81
C ARG A 645 24.28 10.66 21.80
N ILE A 646 23.60 11.04 20.73
CA ILE A 646 23.16 10.12 19.67
C ILE A 646 24.35 9.39 19.02
N CYS A 647 25.48 10.08 18.84
CA CYS A 647 26.68 9.47 18.26
C CYS A 647 27.38 8.48 19.21
N GLU A 648 27.02 8.42 20.49
CA GLU A 648 27.54 7.45 21.47
C GLU A 648 26.76 6.14 21.48
N LEU A 649 25.52 6.13 20.97
CA LEU A 649 24.65 4.94 20.93
C LEU A 649 25.11 3.94 19.86
N ASP A 650 24.86 2.65 20.07
CA ASP A 650 25.29 1.60 19.15
C ASP A 650 24.26 1.30 18.05
N TRP A 651 24.24 2.11 16.98
CA TRP A 651 23.22 2.02 15.94
C TRP A 651 23.10 0.64 15.25
N PRO A 652 24.20 -0.07 14.91
CA PRO A 652 24.10 -1.41 14.32
C PRO A 652 23.30 -2.43 15.11
N GLU A 653 23.28 -2.32 16.45
CA GLU A 653 22.56 -3.26 17.33
C GLU A 653 21.09 -2.86 17.55
N LEU A 654 20.70 -1.65 17.14
CA LEU A 654 19.31 -1.18 17.22
C LEU A 654 18.44 -1.86 16.16
N SER A 655 17.16 -2.07 16.45
CA SER A 655 16.19 -2.48 15.41
C SER A 655 15.93 -1.34 14.41
N ARG A 656 15.29 -1.65 13.28
CA ARG A 656 14.97 -0.70 12.21
C ARG A 656 14.31 0.58 12.77
N SER A 657 13.24 0.45 13.54
CA SER A 657 12.48 1.61 14.04
C SER A 657 13.28 2.50 15.02
N TRP A 658 14.23 1.92 15.74
CA TRP A 658 15.16 2.66 16.58
C TRP A 658 16.28 3.34 15.78
N ARG A 659 16.78 2.71 14.71
CA ARG A 659 17.71 3.36 13.76
C ARG A 659 17.06 4.54 13.05
N GLU A 660 15.83 4.38 12.57
CA GLU A 660 15.00 5.45 12.00
C GLU A 660 14.85 6.62 12.98
N THR A 661 14.59 6.31 14.26
CA THR A 661 14.51 7.33 15.32
C THR A 661 15.81 8.11 15.49
N ALA A 662 16.95 7.42 15.45
CA ALA A 662 18.26 8.04 15.57
C ALA A 662 18.56 9.00 14.40
N VAL A 663 18.44 8.52 13.15
CA VAL A 663 18.70 9.36 11.96
C VAL A 663 17.70 10.53 11.86
N TYR A 664 16.44 10.30 12.20
CA TYR A 664 15.43 11.34 12.17
C TYR A 664 15.69 12.44 13.21
N THR A 665 16.09 12.06 14.42
CA THR A 665 16.45 13.04 15.47
C THR A 665 17.63 13.92 15.03
N VAL A 666 18.63 13.34 14.36
CA VAL A 666 19.72 14.10 13.74
C VAL A 666 19.19 15.06 12.67
N ALA A 667 18.28 14.61 11.81
CA ALA A 667 17.67 15.44 10.77
C ALA A 667 16.98 16.67 11.38
N LEU A 668 16.22 16.49 12.45
CA LEU A 668 15.58 17.58 13.20
C LEU A 668 16.59 18.57 13.79
N CYS A 669 17.62 18.08 14.50
CA CYS A 669 18.62 18.94 15.14
C CYS A 669 19.41 19.79 14.13
N THR A 670 19.62 19.26 12.92
CA THR A 670 20.43 19.91 11.88
C THR A 670 19.58 20.70 10.87
N ARG A 671 18.26 20.72 11.03
CA ARG A 671 17.38 21.54 10.19
C ARG A 671 17.67 23.03 10.42
N HIS A 672 18.04 23.72 9.34
CA HIS A 672 18.48 25.13 9.33
C HIS A 672 19.62 25.43 10.32
N TRP A 673 20.49 24.46 10.59
CA TRP A 673 21.63 24.63 11.49
C TRP A 673 22.78 23.69 11.14
N GLU A 674 23.99 24.23 11.09
CA GLU A 674 25.20 23.46 10.80
C GLU A 674 25.95 23.12 12.10
N PRO A 675 26.27 21.83 12.35
CA PRO A 675 27.07 21.44 13.50
C PRO A 675 28.49 22.02 13.45
N PRO A 676 29.12 22.33 14.61
CA PRO A 676 30.53 22.70 14.66
C PRO A 676 31.42 21.64 13.99
N THR A 677 32.52 22.06 13.35
CA THR A 677 33.37 21.21 12.49
C THR A 677 33.74 19.86 13.11
N LYS A 678 34.11 19.82 14.40
CA LYS A 678 34.47 18.57 15.09
C LYS A 678 33.27 17.62 15.20
N LEU A 679 32.09 18.16 15.54
CA LEU A 679 30.85 17.41 15.65
C LEU A 679 30.35 16.97 14.26
N LYS A 680 30.42 17.85 13.24
CA LYS A 680 30.10 17.52 11.84
C LYS A 680 30.90 16.31 11.37
N LYS A 681 32.21 16.28 11.62
CA LYS A 681 33.08 15.12 11.27
C LYS A 681 32.68 13.83 12.01
N LYS A 682 32.43 13.90 13.32
CA LYS A 682 31.98 12.74 14.11
C LYS A 682 30.65 12.20 13.58
N LEU A 683 29.72 13.09 13.27
CA LEU A 683 28.40 12.74 12.77
C LEU A 683 28.46 12.11 11.37
N ILE A 684 29.26 12.68 10.45
CA ILE A 684 29.48 12.09 9.12
C ILE A 684 30.02 10.67 9.25
N ALA A 685 31.04 10.44 10.10
CA ALA A 685 31.59 9.11 10.32
C ALA A 685 30.55 8.12 10.87
N LYS A 686 29.67 8.57 11.78
CA LYS A 686 28.59 7.74 12.32
C LYS A 686 27.55 7.37 11.25
N LEU A 687 27.16 8.33 10.42
CA LEU A 687 26.23 8.12 9.31
C LEU A 687 26.83 7.22 8.23
N GLU A 688 28.10 7.41 7.85
CA GLU A 688 28.80 6.57 6.87
C GLU A 688 29.03 5.14 7.37
N ASN A 689 29.15 4.92 8.68
CA ASN A 689 29.17 3.57 9.25
C ASN A 689 27.79 2.88 9.20
N THR A 690 26.72 3.65 9.02
CA THR A 690 25.34 3.13 8.93
C THR A 690 24.87 3.02 7.48
N TYR A 691 25.34 3.90 6.60
CA TYR A 691 24.92 4.00 5.21
C TYR A 691 25.90 3.29 4.25
N PRO A 692 25.48 2.27 3.47
CA PRO A 692 24.09 1.87 3.26
C PRO A 692 23.58 0.91 4.34
N ASP A 693 22.37 1.17 4.83
CA ASP A 693 21.57 0.26 5.65
C ASP A 693 20.83 -0.73 4.72
N ARG A 694 20.32 -1.82 5.29
CA ARG A 694 19.46 -2.76 4.55
C ARG A 694 18.08 -2.17 4.29
N GLU A 695 17.63 -1.28 5.18
CA GLU A 695 16.31 -0.69 5.16
C GLU A 695 16.32 0.62 4.37
N TYR A 696 15.47 0.69 3.34
CA TYR A 696 15.34 1.89 2.51
C TYR A 696 14.93 3.12 3.34
N SER A 697 14.07 2.95 4.34
CA SER A 697 13.62 4.03 5.23
C SER A 697 14.78 4.72 5.96
N VAL A 698 15.79 3.96 6.41
CA VAL A 698 17.01 4.47 7.03
C VAL A 698 17.89 5.15 5.98
N ASN A 699 18.08 4.50 4.82
CA ASN A 699 18.85 5.04 3.70
C ASN A 699 18.29 6.37 3.17
N GLN A 700 16.97 6.52 3.19
CA GLN A 700 16.27 7.72 2.74
C GLN A 700 16.74 8.94 3.54
N ILE A 701 16.68 8.88 4.88
CA ILE A 701 17.10 9.97 5.76
C ILE A 701 18.63 10.11 5.75
N ALA A 702 19.37 9.00 5.82
CA ALA A 702 20.83 9.01 5.91
C ALA A 702 21.49 9.65 4.68
N SER A 703 21.00 9.35 3.47
CA SER A 703 21.52 9.95 2.23
C SER A 703 21.27 11.46 2.18
N GLU A 704 20.08 11.92 2.59
CA GLU A 704 19.75 13.36 2.69
C GLU A 704 20.64 14.09 3.71
N LEU A 705 20.88 13.47 4.88
CA LEU A 705 21.79 14.00 5.89
C LEU A 705 23.22 14.10 5.35
N LEU A 706 23.73 13.03 4.73
CA LEU A 706 25.11 12.96 4.23
C LEU A 706 25.35 13.95 3.10
N VAL A 707 24.39 14.12 2.17
CA VAL A 707 24.46 15.17 1.13
C VAL A 707 24.48 16.55 1.77
N ARG A 708 23.59 16.82 2.72
CA ARG A 708 23.53 18.13 3.41
C ARG A 708 24.74 18.43 4.28
N LEU A 709 25.43 17.40 4.78
CA LEU A 709 26.66 17.52 5.56
C LEU A 709 27.92 17.46 4.69
N ASP A 710 27.79 17.49 3.36
CA ASP A 710 28.90 17.47 2.40
C ASP A 710 29.83 16.24 2.52
N SER A 711 29.27 15.05 2.76
CA SER A 711 30.06 13.81 2.68
C SER A 711 30.60 13.62 1.26
N ARG A 712 31.88 13.23 1.15
CA ARG A 712 32.49 12.86 -0.15
C ARG A 712 32.12 11.45 -0.60
N ASN A 713 31.72 10.59 0.33
CA ASN A 713 31.47 9.16 0.07
C ASN A 713 30.02 8.90 -0.37
N VAL A 714 29.09 9.79 -0.02
CA VAL A 714 27.65 9.61 -0.30
C VAL A 714 27.33 9.37 -1.77
N VAL A 715 28.02 10.05 -2.70
CA VAL A 715 27.76 9.90 -4.14
C VAL A 715 28.02 8.48 -4.62
N ALA A 716 29.17 7.90 -4.24
CA ALA A 716 29.54 6.55 -4.66
C ALA A 716 28.52 5.52 -4.17
N THR A 717 28.20 5.55 -2.87
CA THR A 717 27.23 4.64 -2.25
C THR A 717 25.83 4.80 -2.82
N THR A 718 25.36 6.03 -3.01
CA THR A 718 23.99 6.30 -3.50
C THR A 718 23.83 5.89 -4.97
N ILE A 719 24.85 6.11 -5.82
CA ILE A 719 24.83 5.64 -7.21
C ILE A 719 24.77 4.11 -7.29
N ASP A 720 25.53 3.41 -6.44
CA ASP A 720 25.52 1.95 -6.36
C ASP A 720 24.16 1.41 -5.88
N LEU A 721 23.51 2.05 -4.90
CA LEU A 721 22.13 1.72 -4.51
C LEU A 721 21.14 1.98 -5.66
N ALA A 722 21.18 3.16 -6.28
CA ALA A 722 20.27 3.54 -7.36
C ALA A 722 20.41 2.64 -8.60
N THR A 723 21.59 2.06 -8.82
CA THR A 723 21.84 1.13 -9.93
C THR A 723 21.30 -0.28 -9.64
N ARG A 724 21.25 -0.68 -8.37
CA ARG A 724 20.84 -2.04 -7.95
C ARG A 724 19.35 -2.17 -7.62
N THR A 725 18.73 -1.09 -7.12
CA THR A 725 17.30 -1.14 -6.76
C THR A 725 16.43 -1.33 -7.99
N THR A 726 15.41 -2.17 -7.85
CA THR A 726 14.33 -2.36 -8.83
C THR A 726 13.09 -1.55 -8.47
N ALA A 727 13.07 -0.92 -7.29
CA ALA A 727 11.97 -0.10 -6.83
C ALA A 727 12.09 1.34 -7.40
N GLN A 728 11.13 1.71 -8.26
CA GLN A 728 11.07 3.02 -8.90
C GLN A 728 11.15 4.18 -7.90
N ALA A 729 10.38 4.11 -6.82
CA ALA A 729 10.32 5.18 -5.82
C ALA A 729 11.69 5.38 -5.15
N GLU A 730 12.41 4.30 -4.84
CA GLU A 730 13.76 4.39 -4.25
C GLU A 730 14.76 4.98 -5.24
N GLN A 731 14.76 4.51 -6.50
CA GLN A 731 15.66 5.03 -7.53
C GLN A 731 15.39 6.53 -7.76
N MET A 732 14.12 6.94 -7.83
CA MET A 732 13.73 8.34 -7.94
C MET A 732 14.20 9.17 -6.75
N HIS A 733 14.08 8.65 -5.52
CA HIS A 733 14.58 9.33 -4.32
C HIS A 733 16.08 9.56 -4.37
N PHE A 734 16.86 8.54 -4.72
CA PHE A 734 18.31 8.67 -4.83
C PHE A 734 18.72 9.67 -5.91
N LEU A 735 18.05 9.66 -7.06
CA LEU A 735 18.28 10.63 -8.12
C LEU A 735 17.93 12.06 -7.66
N PHE A 736 16.82 12.20 -6.95
CA PHE A 736 16.40 13.44 -6.32
C PHE A 736 17.47 13.92 -5.34
N VAL A 737 17.87 13.13 -4.35
CA VAL A 737 18.86 13.55 -3.32
C VAL A 737 20.20 13.94 -3.92
N LEU A 738 20.71 13.14 -4.86
CA LEU A 738 22.02 13.36 -5.47
C LEU A 738 22.13 14.67 -6.27
N ARG A 739 21.01 15.21 -6.79
CA ARG A 739 21.05 16.50 -7.51
C ARG A 739 21.61 17.65 -6.66
N ASN A 740 21.50 17.53 -5.33
CA ASN A 740 22.00 18.52 -4.37
C ASN A 740 23.44 18.28 -3.92
N ALA A 741 24.05 17.13 -4.25
CA ALA A 741 25.39 16.77 -3.82
C ALA A 741 26.47 17.62 -4.49
N GLN A 742 27.27 18.32 -3.68
CA GLN A 742 28.34 19.20 -4.16
C GLN A 742 29.70 18.48 -4.27
N LEU A 743 29.92 17.45 -3.44
CA LEU A 743 31.19 16.70 -3.36
C LEU A 743 30.98 15.23 -3.72
N GLY A 744 32.07 14.54 -4.06
CA GLY A 744 32.07 13.09 -4.32
C GLY A 744 31.82 12.68 -5.79
N TRP A 745 31.51 13.63 -6.66
CA TRP A 745 31.32 13.37 -8.08
C TRP A 745 32.62 13.02 -8.81
N THR A 746 32.53 12.00 -9.67
CA THR A 746 33.51 11.68 -10.70
C THR A 746 32.82 11.70 -12.07
N PRO A 747 33.57 11.82 -13.19
CA PRO A 747 32.97 11.71 -14.53
C PRO A 747 32.19 10.40 -14.73
N ALA A 748 32.67 9.29 -14.17
CA ALA A 748 31.97 8.00 -14.22
C ALA A 748 30.63 8.02 -13.46
N TYR A 749 30.60 8.56 -12.24
CA TYR A 749 29.36 8.65 -11.46
C TYR A 749 28.34 9.61 -12.10
N ARG A 750 28.79 10.75 -12.64
CA ARG A 750 27.91 11.66 -13.39
C ARG A 750 27.32 10.98 -14.62
N ARG A 751 28.14 10.21 -15.35
CA ARG A 751 27.68 9.41 -16.48
C ARG A 751 26.63 8.40 -16.06
N THR A 752 26.83 7.62 -14.99
CA THR A 752 25.83 6.68 -14.47
C THR A 752 24.55 7.40 -14.05
N TYR A 753 24.65 8.53 -13.35
CA TYR A 753 23.50 9.32 -12.92
C TYR A 753 22.60 9.74 -14.09
N PHE A 754 23.18 10.28 -15.18
CA PHE A 754 22.40 10.66 -16.36
C PHE A 754 21.84 9.45 -17.13
N HIS A 755 22.51 8.29 -17.11
CA HIS A 755 21.93 7.05 -17.64
C HIS A 755 20.71 6.59 -16.83
N LEU A 756 20.79 6.66 -15.51
CA LEU A 756 19.65 6.33 -14.65
C LEU A 756 18.49 7.31 -14.88
N LEU A 757 18.78 8.62 -14.99
CA LEU A 757 17.77 9.62 -15.37
C LEU A 757 17.14 9.32 -16.73
N ALA A 758 17.90 8.89 -17.74
CA ALA A 758 17.34 8.50 -19.02
C ALA A 758 16.36 7.30 -18.92
N GLY A 759 16.61 6.38 -17.97
CA GLY A 759 15.73 5.23 -17.69
C GLY A 759 14.40 5.59 -17.02
N THR A 760 14.29 6.77 -16.39
CA THR A 760 13.06 7.20 -15.67
C THR A 760 11.85 7.42 -16.58
N ARG A 761 12.02 7.39 -17.91
CA ARG A 761 10.91 7.48 -18.88
C ARG A 761 9.93 6.32 -18.80
N ASP A 762 10.43 5.18 -18.32
CA ASP A 762 9.62 3.98 -18.14
C ASP A 762 8.86 4.01 -16.80
N TYR A 763 8.98 5.10 -16.02
CA TYR A 763 8.30 5.21 -14.75
C TYR A 763 6.78 5.27 -14.93
N VAL A 764 6.09 4.46 -14.13
CA VAL A 764 4.64 4.51 -14.02
C VAL A 764 4.29 5.50 -12.91
N GLY A 765 3.52 6.54 -13.22
CA GLY A 765 3.26 7.61 -12.25
C GLY A 765 2.02 8.43 -12.54
N GLY A 766 1.69 9.29 -11.58
CA GLY A 766 0.61 10.27 -11.71
C GLY A 766 0.96 11.36 -12.71
N GLN A 767 0.03 12.27 -12.97
CA GLN A 767 0.22 13.34 -13.96
C GLN A 767 1.48 14.20 -13.69
N GLY A 768 1.91 14.33 -12.44
CA GLY A 768 3.11 15.11 -12.07
C GLY A 768 4.46 14.42 -12.35
N MET A 769 4.48 13.13 -12.65
CA MET A 769 5.72 12.34 -12.73
C MET A 769 6.74 12.89 -13.73
N THR A 770 6.29 13.19 -14.95
CA THR A 770 7.13 13.74 -16.01
C THR A 770 7.76 15.07 -15.60
N ASP A 771 7.00 15.93 -14.94
CA ASP A 771 7.46 17.24 -14.49
C ASP A 771 8.51 17.10 -13.37
N PHE A 772 8.30 16.17 -12.43
CA PHE A 772 9.27 15.91 -11.36
C PHE A 772 10.61 15.43 -11.92
N VAL A 773 10.59 14.45 -12.82
CA VAL A 773 11.79 13.91 -13.46
C VAL A 773 12.51 14.98 -14.28
N THR A 774 11.75 15.75 -15.07
CA THR A 774 12.30 16.84 -15.89
C THR A 774 13.00 17.87 -15.01
N LYS A 775 12.36 18.26 -13.90
CA LYS A 775 12.95 19.19 -12.94
C LYS A 775 14.21 18.65 -12.27
N ILE A 776 14.23 17.37 -11.87
CA ILE A 776 15.45 16.73 -11.31
C ILE A 776 16.58 16.78 -12.34
N ARG A 777 16.29 16.44 -13.61
CA ARG A 777 17.25 16.48 -14.70
C ARG A 777 17.81 17.89 -14.91
N ASP A 778 16.95 18.90 -14.99
CA ASP A 778 17.34 20.27 -15.30
C ASP A 778 18.20 20.86 -14.17
N GLU A 779 17.79 20.68 -12.91
CA GLU A 779 18.59 21.08 -11.73
C GLU A 779 19.95 20.35 -11.71
N ALA A 780 20.00 19.08 -12.09
CA ALA A 780 21.26 18.34 -12.18
C ALA A 780 22.18 18.86 -13.31
N ILE A 781 21.63 19.30 -14.45
CA ILE A 781 22.39 19.91 -15.54
C ILE A 781 22.94 21.27 -15.13
N GLU A 782 22.14 22.07 -14.42
CA GLU A 782 22.56 23.38 -13.88
C GLU A 782 23.73 23.25 -12.90
N SER A 783 23.82 22.12 -12.18
CA SER A 783 24.94 21.84 -11.28
C SER A 783 26.29 21.54 -11.98
N LEU A 784 26.32 21.41 -13.32
CA LEU A 784 27.53 21.07 -14.07
C LEU A 784 28.31 22.30 -14.51
N GLY A 785 29.65 22.23 -14.41
CA GLY A 785 30.54 23.12 -15.15
C GLY A 785 30.38 22.94 -16.67
N SER A 786 30.63 24.00 -17.45
CA SER A 786 30.44 23.99 -18.91
C SER A 786 31.28 22.92 -19.63
N ASP A 787 32.50 22.69 -19.13
CA ASP A 787 33.43 21.67 -19.61
C ASP A 787 32.91 20.24 -19.36
N VAL A 788 32.45 19.95 -18.14
CA VAL A 788 31.88 18.65 -17.80
C VAL A 788 30.60 18.40 -18.59
N ARG A 789 29.76 19.44 -18.76
CA ARG A 789 28.52 19.36 -19.54
C ARG A 789 28.77 18.92 -20.98
N GLU A 790 29.79 19.47 -21.65
CA GLU A 790 30.15 19.07 -23.01
C GLU A 790 30.55 17.59 -23.09
N THR A 791 31.34 17.09 -22.13
CA THR A 791 31.79 15.68 -22.11
C THR A 791 30.70 14.66 -21.81
N LEU A 792 29.56 15.10 -21.29
CA LEU A 792 28.41 14.26 -20.94
C LEU A 792 27.23 14.47 -21.89
N MET A 793 27.39 15.28 -22.94
CA MET A 793 26.29 15.64 -23.83
C MET A 793 25.66 14.40 -24.50
N ASP A 794 26.44 13.36 -24.76
CA ASP A 794 25.97 12.09 -25.31
C ASP A 794 24.96 11.39 -24.39
N VAL A 795 25.17 11.42 -23.08
CA VAL A 795 24.28 10.77 -22.09
C VAL A 795 23.19 11.69 -21.58
N ILE A 796 23.44 13.00 -21.52
CA ILE A 796 22.39 14.00 -21.28
C ILE A 796 21.34 13.89 -22.38
N ARG A 797 21.75 13.72 -23.64
CA ARG A 797 20.83 13.51 -24.76
C ARG A 797 20.03 12.22 -24.70
N LEU A 798 20.53 11.17 -24.05
CA LEU A 798 19.72 9.96 -23.80
C LEU A 798 18.50 10.26 -22.93
N SER A 799 18.57 11.33 -22.12
CA SER A 799 17.45 11.85 -21.34
C SER A 799 16.63 12.93 -22.06
N ASP A 800 16.96 13.29 -23.31
CA ASP A 800 16.14 14.18 -24.18
C ASP A 800 14.93 13.46 -24.80
N PRO A 801 13.73 14.07 -24.84
CA PRO A 801 12.53 13.47 -25.42
C PRO A 801 12.79 12.75 -26.76
N VAL A 802 12.29 11.51 -26.91
CA VAL A 802 12.62 10.60 -28.03
C VAL A 802 12.03 11.10 -29.36
N ASP A 803 12.78 10.96 -30.46
CA ASP A 803 12.24 10.93 -31.84
C ASP A 803 12.25 9.48 -32.35
N GLU A 804 11.08 8.96 -32.71
CA GLU A 804 10.74 7.53 -32.74
C GLU A 804 10.91 6.86 -34.12
N ARG A 805 11.53 7.54 -35.07
CA ARG A 805 11.50 7.17 -36.49
C ARG A 805 12.70 6.32 -36.93
N VAL A 806 12.72 5.03 -36.60
CA VAL A 806 13.57 4.03 -37.29
C VAL A 806 12.80 3.47 -38.51
N PRO A 807 13.29 3.61 -39.76
CA PRO A 807 12.63 3.08 -40.94
C PRO A 807 12.46 1.55 -40.89
N LEU A 808 11.33 1.03 -41.39
CA LEU A 808 11.12 -0.41 -41.57
C LEU A 808 12.06 -0.92 -42.67
N VAL A 809 12.96 -1.85 -42.34
CA VAL A 809 13.83 -2.53 -43.32
C VAL A 809 13.25 -3.91 -43.56
N THR A 810 12.52 -4.10 -44.67
CA THR A 810 12.01 -5.41 -45.07
C THR A 810 12.85 -5.99 -46.20
N VAL A 811 13.65 -7.01 -45.91
CA VAL A 811 14.40 -7.77 -46.91
C VAL A 811 13.68 -9.10 -47.14
N ARG A 812 13.16 -9.34 -48.36
CA ARG A 812 12.55 -10.64 -48.71
C ARG A 812 13.65 -11.64 -49.07
N ARG A 813 13.68 -12.78 -48.38
CA ARG A 813 14.61 -13.90 -48.61
C ARG A 813 13.82 -15.21 -48.80
N PRO A 814 14.34 -16.18 -49.58
CA PRO A 814 13.77 -17.53 -49.60
C PRO A 814 13.98 -18.24 -48.25
N ILE A 815 13.10 -19.18 -47.92
CA ILE A 815 13.28 -20.05 -46.76
C ILE A 815 14.46 -20.98 -47.02
N VAL A 816 15.42 -21.01 -46.10
CA VAL A 816 16.56 -21.92 -46.07
C VAL A 816 16.17 -23.24 -45.42
N ALA A 817 15.56 -23.18 -44.23
CA ALA A 817 15.06 -24.33 -43.48
C ALA A 817 13.99 -23.90 -42.46
N GLU A 818 13.10 -24.81 -42.08
CA GLU A 818 12.27 -24.64 -40.88
C GLU A 818 13.06 -25.14 -39.67
N TRP A 819 13.81 -24.24 -39.04
CA TRP A 819 14.71 -24.61 -37.97
C TRP A 819 13.94 -25.04 -36.71
N THR A 820 14.28 -26.21 -36.19
CA THR A 820 13.98 -26.63 -34.82
C THR A 820 15.21 -26.42 -33.93
N LEU A 821 15.02 -26.38 -32.62
CA LEU A 821 16.14 -26.23 -31.68
C LEU A 821 17.19 -27.34 -31.88
N GLU A 822 16.76 -28.57 -32.11
CA GLU A 822 17.63 -29.72 -32.37
C GLU A 822 18.41 -29.58 -33.70
N THR A 823 17.70 -29.29 -34.79
CA THR A 823 18.30 -29.21 -36.13
C THR A 823 19.25 -28.03 -36.27
N LEU A 824 18.91 -26.86 -35.72
CA LEU A 824 19.77 -25.68 -35.76
C LEU A 824 20.99 -25.83 -34.86
N THR A 825 20.85 -26.44 -33.68
CA THR A 825 22.00 -26.73 -32.81
C THR A 825 22.98 -27.69 -33.48
N ALA A 826 22.47 -28.74 -34.14
CA ALA A 826 23.30 -29.66 -34.90
C ALA A 826 24.03 -28.97 -36.07
N ALA A 827 23.33 -28.11 -36.82
CA ALA A 827 23.90 -27.36 -37.94
C ALA A 827 24.96 -26.35 -37.47
N LEU A 828 24.73 -25.64 -36.36
CA LEU A 828 25.70 -24.72 -35.76
C LEU A 828 26.98 -25.43 -35.31
N GLY A 829 26.89 -26.70 -34.91
CA GLY A 829 28.05 -27.53 -34.54
C GLY A 829 28.95 -27.93 -35.72
N GLN A 830 28.50 -27.69 -36.96
CA GLN A 830 29.24 -27.98 -38.20
C GLN A 830 29.78 -26.70 -38.88
N VAL A 831 29.60 -25.52 -38.26
CA VAL A 831 30.08 -24.24 -38.81
C VAL A 831 31.57 -24.07 -38.47
N ASP A 832 32.45 -24.20 -39.46
CA ASP A 832 33.92 -24.10 -39.31
C ASP A 832 34.45 -22.64 -39.35
N SER A 833 33.61 -21.64 -39.66
CA SER A 833 34.05 -20.26 -39.90
C SER A 833 34.14 -19.39 -38.63
N GLN A 834 35.14 -18.51 -38.56
CA GLN A 834 35.18 -17.42 -37.56
C GLN A 834 33.99 -16.47 -37.75
N SER A 835 33.22 -16.25 -36.69
CA SER A 835 32.02 -15.40 -36.74
C SER A 835 32.34 -13.92 -36.98
N ASP A 836 31.56 -13.28 -37.84
CA ASP A 836 31.66 -11.88 -38.26
C ASP A 836 30.58 -11.02 -37.58
N ILE A 837 31.01 -10.19 -36.62
CA ILE A 837 30.14 -9.30 -35.84
C ILE A 837 29.39 -8.30 -36.74
N ALA A 838 30.02 -7.80 -37.81
CA ALA A 838 29.37 -6.85 -38.71
C ALA A 838 28.27 -7.52 -39.55
N ARG A 839 28.48 -8.77 -39.95
CA ARG A 839 27.43 -9.60 -40.58
C ARG A 839 26.33 -9.93 -39.58
N GLY A 840 26.67 -10.26 -38.34
CA GLY A 840 25.70 -10.48 -37.25
C GLY A 840 24.81 -9.27 -36.98
N LYS A 841 25.36 -8.05 -36.99
CA LYS A 841 24.58 -6.81 -36.90
C LYS A 841 23.62 -6.61 -38.06
N ARG A 842 24.01 -7.02 -39.29
CA ARG A 842 23.09 -7.02 -40.44
C ARG A 842 21.99 -8.05 -40.26
N VAL A 843 22.32 -9.27 -39.87
CA VAL A 843 21.33 -10.33 -39.57
C VAL A 843 20.36 -9.86 -38.50
N PHE A 844 20.82 -9.19 -37.44
CA PHE A 844 19.96 -8.60 -36.41
C PHE A 844 18.95 -7.58 -36.97
N ALA A 845 19.35 -6.78 -37.96
CA ALA A 845 18.45 -5.85 -38.62
C ALA A 845 17.49 -6.56 -39.59
N GLU A 846 18.00 -7.45 -40.43
CA GLU A 846 17.24 -8.15 -41.48
C GLU A 846 16.27 -9.19 -40.91
N ALA A 847 16.63 -9.85 -39.81
CA ALA A 847 15.75 -10.71 -39.04
C ALA A 847 14.70 -9.91 -38.24
N SER A 848 14.63 -8.59 -38.42
CA SER A 848 13.68 -7.68 -37.74
C SER A 848 13.87 -7.58 -36.22
N CYS A 849 14.89 -8.20 -35.64
CA CYS A 849 15.18 -8.09 -34.21
C CYS A 849 15.39 -6.63 -33.78
N VAL A 850 15.98 -5.80 -34.65
CA VAL A 850 16.20 -4.36 -34.43
C VAL A 850 14.93 -3.55 -34.18
N HIS A 851 13.76 -4.03 -34.62
CA HIS A 851 12.49 -3.33 -34.46
C HIS A 851 11.90 -3.49 -33.06
N CYS A 852 12.32 -4.53 -32.33
CA CYS A 852 11.86 -4.76 -30.97
C CYS A 852 12.98 -4.64 -29.95
N HIS A 853 14.21 -5.00 -30.30
CA HIS A 853 15.33 -5.09 -29.38
C HIS A 853 16.40 -4.05 -29.68
N ARG A 854 17.15 -3.71 -28.62
CA ARG A 854 18.30 -2.81 -28.66
C ARG A 854 19.58 -3.56 -28.33
N VAL A 855 20.65 -3.28 -29.07
CA VAL A 855 22.01 -3.76 -28.79
C VAL A 855 22.98 -2.59 -28.98
N GLY A 856 23.71 -2.20 -27.95
CA GLY A 856 24.72 -1.14 -28.02
C GLY A 856 24.15 0.21 -28.48
N GLY A 857 22.91 0.52 -28.10
CA GLY A 857 22.20 1.73 -28.52
C GLY A 857 21.53 1.67 -29.90
N TYR A 858 21.70 0.58 -30.67
CA TYR A 858 21.08 0.37 -31.97
C TYR A 858 19.80 -0.47 -31.87
N GLY A 859 18.67 0.07 -32.32
CA GLY A 859 17.36 -0.59 -32.32
C GLY A 859 16.31 0.12 -31.46
N ARG A 860 15.21 -0.57 -31.15
CA ARG A 860 14.09 -0.07 -30.33
C ARG A 860 13.98 -0.83 -29.00
N LEU A 861 13.14 -0.35 -28.09
CA LEU A 861 12.87 -0.95 -26.77
C LEU A 861 11.42 -1.42 -26.66
N VAL A 862 10.97 -2.26 -27.58
CA VAL A 862 9.66 -2.94 -27.46
C VAL A 862 9.81 -4.23 -26.66
N GLY A 863 10.89 -4.97 -26.93
CA GLY A 863 11.35 -6.13 -26.17
C GLY A 863 12.58 -5.79 -25.30
N PRO A 864 13.14 -6.79 -24.59
CA PRO A 864 14.31 -6.60 -23.74
C PRO A 864 15.51 -5.97 -24.45
N ASP A 865 16.26 -5.15 -23.72
CA ASP A 865 17.59 -4.72 -24.14
C ASP A 865 18.56 -5.92 -24.14
N LEU A 866 19.16 -6.18 -25.30
CA LEU A 866 20.02 -7.33 -25.56
C LEU A 866 21.52 -6.99 -25.47
N THR A 867 21.90 -5.74 -25.16
CA THR A 867 23.29 -5.28 -25.05
C THR A 867 24.16 -6.15 -24.14
N ASN A 868 23.60 -6.68 -23.06
CA ASN A 868 24.32 -7.55 -22.12
C ASN A 868 23.69 -8.96 -22.03
N VAL A 869 23.02 -9.42 -23.09
CA VAL A 869 22.25 -10.67 -23.05
C VAL A 869 23.12 -11.90 -22.76
N SER A 870 24.36 -11.93 -23.27
CA SER A 870 25.30 -13.04 -23.11
C SER A 870 25.82 -13.26 -21.68
N ARG A 871 25.66 -12.27 -20.78
CA ARG A 871 25.97 -12.43 -19.35
C ARG A 871 24.87 -13.19 -18.60
N ARG A 872 23.66 -13.21 -19.16
CA ARG A 872 22.45 -13.76 -18.51
C ARG A 872 22.03 -15.10 -19.09
N PHE A 873 22.27 -15.30 -20.39
CA PHE A 873 21.76 -16.45 -21.14
C PHE A 873 22.87 -17.14 -21.90
N ASN A 874 22.88 -18.47 -21.86
CA ASN A 874 23.78 -19.28 -22.67
C ASN A 874 23.24 -19.41 -24.12
N GLN A 875 24.00 -20.03 -25.01
CA GLN A 875 23.60 -20.16 -26.42
C GLN A 875 22.29 -20.95 -26.61
N HIS A 876 22.07 -22.01 -25.82
CA HIS A 876 20.85 -22.81 -25.89
C HIS A 876 19.62 -22.00 -25.48
N ASP A 877 19.73 -21.18 -24.43
CA ASP A 877 18.65 -20.31 -23.97
C ASP A 877 18.28 -19.26 -25.03
N LEU A 878 19.29 -18.67 -25.67
CA LEU A 878 19.11 -17.69 -26.75
C LEU A 878 18.42 -18.32 -27.96
N LEU A 879 18.87 -19.51 -28.38
CA LEU A 879 18.27 -20.24 -29.49
C LEU A 879 16.83 -20.67 -29.17
N THR A 880 16.57 -21.13 -27.95
CA THR A 880 15.21 -21.48 -27.51
C THR A 880 14.29 -20.26 -27.58
N SER A 881 14.72 -19.11 -27.10
CA SER A 881 13.95 -17.86 -27.17
C SER A 881 13.67 -17.41 -28.61
N MET A 882 14.60 -17.66 -29.55
CA MET A 882 14.44 -17.28 -30.96
C MET A 882 13.58 -18.25 -31.78
N ILE A 883 13.61 -19.55 -31.46
CA ILE A 883 12.87 -20.59 -32.17
C ILE A 883 11.47 -20.80 -31.57
N GLU A 884 11.35 -20.71 -30.24
CA GLU A 884 10.11 -20.95 -29.48
C GLU A 884 9.73 -19.72 -28.63
N PRO A 885 9.55 -18.52 -29.22
CA PRO A 885 9.35 -17.27 -28.49
C PRO A 885 8.13 -17.22 -27.56
N SER A 886 7.13 -18.09 -27.77
CA SER A 886 5.93 -18.17 -26.92
C SER A 886 6.05 -19.17 -25.77
N LYS A 887 7.15 -19.91 -25.66
CA LYS A 887 7.35 -20.94 -24.62
C LYS A 887 7.45 -20.34 -23.22
N VAL A 888 8.18 -19.23 -23.10
CA VAL A 888 8.30 -18.46 -21.86
C VAL A 888 8.30 -16.99 -22.26
N ILE A 889 7.26 -16.26 -21.89
CA ILE A 889 7.14 -14.82 -22.13
C ILE A 889 7.29 -14.14 -20.77
N PRO A 890 8.34 -13.32 -20.55
CA PRO A 890 8.45 -12.59 -19.29
C PRO A 890 7.25 -11.65 -19.14
N GLU A 891 6.69 -11.56 -17.94
CA GLU A 891 5.46 -10.81 -17.64
C GLU A 891 5.52 -9.36 -18.17
N LYS A 892 6.66 -8.68 -18.01
CA LYS A 892 6.90 -7.32 -18.52
C LYS A 892 6.67 -7.17 -20.04
N TYR A 893 6.83 -8.23 -20.81
CA TYR A 893 6.69 -8.23 -22.27
C TYR A 893 5.48 -9.07 -22.74
N GLN A 894 4.69 -9.59 -21.80
CA GLN A 894 3.50 -10.36 -22.13
C GLN A 894 2.40 -9.40 -22.60
N SER A 895 1.92 -9.62 -23.83
CA SER A 895 0.76 -8.90 -24.33
C SER A 895 -0.50 -9.34 -23.60
N ILE A 896 -1.52 -8.50 -23.58
CA ILE A 896 -2.86 -8.82 -23.10
C ILE A 896 -3.80 -9.02 -24.29
N GLN A 897 -4.73 -9.95 -24.15
CA GLN A 897 -5.89 -10.12 -25.00
C GLN A 897 -7.07 -9.38 -24.36
N VAL A 898 -7.72 -8.51 -25.13
CA VAL A 898 -8.88 -7.73 -24.73
C VAL A 898 -10.05 -8.14 -25.61
N VAL A 899 -11.08 -8.71 -25.00
CA VAL A 899 -12.36 -9.02 -25.65
C VAL A 899 -13.33 -7.90 -25.31
N THR A 900 -13.91 -7.25 -26.31
CA THR A 900 -14.93 -6.22 -26.10
C THR A 900 -16.33 -6.83 -26.10
N LYS A 901 -17.30 -6.15 -25.48
CA LYS A 901 -18.71 -6.57 -25.36
C LYS A 901 -19.40 -6.87 -26.70
N ASN A 902 -18.91 -6.27 -27.79
CA ASN A 902 -19.38 -6.54 -29.16
C ASN A 902 -18.58 -7.66 -29.86
N GLY A 903 -17.76 -8.43 -29.14
CA GLY A 903 -17.04 -9.60 -29.62
C GLY A 903 -15.73 -9.31 -30.38
N ARG A 904 -15.23 -8.07 -30.42
CA ARG A 904 -13.92 -7.80 -31.04
C ARG A 904 -12.81 -8.23 -30.09
N VAL A 905 -11.75 -8.80 -30.65
CA VAL A 905 -10.56 -9.20 -29.90
C VAL A 905 -9.39 -8.31 -30.31
N PHE A 906 -8.75 -7.69 -29.33
CA PHE A 906 -7.48 -6.99 -29.49
C PHE A 906 -6.40 -7.75 -28.75
N VAL A 907 -5.21 -7.84 -29.33
CA VAL A 907 -4.04 -8.39 -28.64
C VAL A 907 -2.95 -7.35 -28.70
N GLY A 908 -2.38 -7.01 -27.54
CA GLY A 908 -1.27 -6.08 -27.53
C GLY A 908 -0.67 -5.80 -26.17
N ILE A 909 0.42 -5.04 -26.14
CA ILE A 909 1.04 -4.61 -24.88
C ILE A 909 0.38 -3.32 -24.45
N ILE A 910 0.07 -3.20 -23.16
CA ILE A 910 -0.43 -1.95 -22.58
C ILE A 910 0.61 -0.87 -22.85
N ALA A 911 0.21 0.17 -23.58
CA ALA A 911 1.14 1.22 -23.99
C ALA A 911 1.73 1.93 -22.75
N LEU A 912 3.03 2.25 -22.81
CA LEU A 912 3.68 3.05 -21.78
C LEU A 912 2.94 4.39 -21.61
N GLY A 913 2.72 4.80 -20.36
CA GLY A 913 1.86 5.96 -20.05
C GLY A 913 0.36 5.70 -20.21
N GLY A 914 -0.07 4.43 -20.16
CA GLY A 914 -1.46 4.07 -19.91
C GLY A 914 -1.89 4.61 -18.55
N ASP A 915 -2.56 5.77 -18.55
CA ASP A 915 -3.17 6.30 -17.35
C ASP A 915 -4.34 5.39 -16.99
N TYR A 916 -4.29 4.73 -15.83
CA TYR A 916 -5.43 3.99 -15.30
C TYR A 916 -6.67 4.90 -15.17
N ARG A 917 -6.49 6.23 -15.08
CA ARG A 917 -7.59 7.20 -15.12
C ARG A 917 -8.17 7.45 -16.49
N SER A 918 -7.47 7.05 -17.55
CA SER A 918 -8.00 7.13 -18.91
C SER A 918 -9.27 6.30 -19.00
N THR A 919 -10.31 6.87 -19.60
CA THR A 919 -11.52 6.13 -20.00
C THR A 919 -11.19 5.02 -21.01
N LYS A 920 -10.03 5.13 -21.65
CA LYS A 920 -9.55 4.24 -22.68
C LYS A 920 -8.35 3.44 -22.19
N LEU A 921 -8.42 2.13 -22.36
CA LEU A 921 -7.26 1.28 -22.39
C LEU A 921 -6.45 1.62 -23.66
N ARG A 922 -5.19 2.04 -23.46
CA ARG A 922 -4.25 2.32 -24.54
C ARG A 922 -3.46 1.04 -24.79
N LEU A 923 -3.78 0.37 -25.88
CA LEU A 923 -3.15 -0.88 -26.27
C LEU A 923 -2.28 -0.61 -27.49
N SER A 924 -0.98 -0.85 -27.35
CA SER A 924 -0.13 -0.98 -28.52
C SER A 924 -0.45 -2.32 -29.16
N THR A 925 -1.08 -2.34 -30.32
CA THR A 925 -1.50 -3.58 -31.01
C THR A 925 -0.56 -3.96 -32.15
N ASN A 926 0.48 -3.16 -32.38
CA ASN A 926 1.45 -3.36 -33.45
C ASN A 926 2.87 -3.40 -32.88
N ALA A 927 3.47 -4.59 -32.87
CA ALA A 927 4.82 -4.79 -32.35
C ALA A 927 5.91 -4.02 -33.13
N LEU A 928 5.67 -3.68 -34.41
CA LEU A 928 6.62 -2.95 -35.27
C LEU A 928 6.44 -1.43 -35.20
N ASP A 929 5.29 -0.98 -34.72
CA ASP A 929 5.01 0.41 -34.43
C ASP A 929 4.39 0.51 -33.03
N PRO A 930 5.22 0.42 -31.97
CA PRO A 930 4.73 0.40 -30.60
C PRO A 930 3.95 1.67 -30.23
N TYR A 931 4.11 2.74 -31.00
CA TYR A 931 3.45 4.03 -30.84
C TYR A 931 2.11 4.13 -31.58
N ALA A 932 1.78 3.17 -32.45
CA ALA A 932 0.45 3.00 -33.00
C ALA A 932 -0.50 2.47 -31.91
N ILE A 933 -1.04 3.40 -31.13
CA ILE A 933 -1.94 3.09 -30.02
C ILE A 933 -3.35 2.85 -30.53
N THR A 934 -3.89 1.68 -30.23
CA THR A 934 -5.32 1.41 -30.29
C THR A 934 -5.95 1.79 -28.95
N GLU A 935 -6.87 2.73 -28.98
CA GLU A 935 -7.65 3.11 -27.81
C GLU A 935 -8.94 2.30 -27.76
N ILE A 936 -9.15 1.61 -26.64
CA ILE A 936 -10.35 0.81 -26.38
C ILE A 936 -11.03 1.43 -25.17
N GLU A 937 -12.27 1.90 -25.31
CA GLU A 937 -13.05 2.38 -24.17
C GLU A 937 -13.18 1.26 -23.12
N LYS A 938 -12.73 1.50 -21.89
CA LYS A 938 -12.71 0.49 -20.82
C LYS A 938 -14.09 -0.06 -20.51
N GLN A 939 -15.11 0.78 -20.66
CA GLN A 939 -16.51 0.38 -20.50
C GLN A 939 -16.99 -0.66 -21.54
N GLU A 940 -16.31 -0.75 -22.68
CA GLU A 940 -16.59 -1.72 -23.74
C GLU A 940 -15.82 -3.02 -23.56
N ILE A 941 -14.92 -3.12 -22.58
CA ILE A 941 -14.16 -4.33 -22.28
C ILE A 941 -15.07 -5.33 -21.54
N ASP A 942 -15.08 -6.56 -22.03
CA ASP A 942 -15.77 -7.71 -21.44
C ASP A 942 -14.78 -8.62 -20.71
N GLN A 943 -13.66 -8.95 -21.36
CA GLN A 943 -12.59 -9.77 -20.80
C GLN A 943 -11.21 -9.16 -21.08
N LEU A 944 -10.28 -9.34 -20.15
CA LEU A 944 -8.89 -8.93 -20.27
C LEU A 944 -8.01 -10.00 -19.64
N GLU A 945 -7.19 -10.67 -20.45
CA GLU A 945 -6.36 -11.81 -20.01
C GLU A 945 -4.95 -11.76 -20.61
N PRO A 946 -3.93 -12.32 -19.95
CA PRO A 946 -2.58 -12.44 -20.55
C PRO A 946 -2.61 -13.29 -21.82
N SER A 947 -1.95 -12.81 -22.88
CA SER A 947 -1.78 -13.56 -24.12
C SER A 947 -0.74 -14.67 -23.93
N HIS A 948 -1.08 -15.86 -24.42
CA HIS A 948 -0.16 -17.00 -24.50
C HIS A 948 0.75 -16.95 -25.75
N THR A 949 0.60 -15.94 -26.60
CA THR A 949 1.37 -15.79 -27.84
C THR A 949 2.31 -14.59 -27.74
N SER A 950 3.59 -14.82 -28.02
CA SER A 950 4.62 -13.77 -28.04
C SER A 950 4.47 -12.86 -29.25
N TRP A 951 4.83 -11.60 -29.07
CA TRP A 951 4.99 -10.65 -30.16
C TRP A 951 6.22 -10.92 -31.02
N MET A 952 7.20 -11.64 -30.48
CA MET A 952 8.34 -12.12 -31.26
C MET A 952 7.84 -13.21 -32.22
N PRO A 953 7.94 -13.02 -33.55
CA PRO A 953 7.42 -13.97 -34.52
C PRO A 953 8.12 -15.34 -34.44
N ASN A 954 7.39 -16.41 -34.76
CA ASN A 954 8.01 -17.71 -35.00
C ASN A 954 8.76 -17.71 -36.35
N GLY A 955 9.80 -18.53 -36.46
CA GLY A 955 10.50 -18.75 -37.72
C GLY A 955 11.38 -17.58 -38.21
N LEU A 956 11.75 -16.65 -37.33
CA LEU A 956 12.62 -15.50 -37.67
C LEU A 956 13.94 -15.91 -38.33
N LEU A 957 14.46 -17.09 -37.97
CA LEU A 957 15.73 -17.62 -38.48
C LEU A 957 15.58 -18.46 -39.75
N ASN A 958 14.36 -18.74 -40.22
CA ASN A 958 14.11 -19.72 -41.30
C ASN A 958 14.69 -19.30 -42.66
N THR A 959 14.97 -18.01 -42.85
CA THR A 959 15.58 -17.47 -44.08
C THR A 959 17.09 -17.25 -43.97
N PHE A 960 17.69 -17.66 -42.86
CA PHE A 960 19.10 -17.50 -42.55
C PHE A 960 19.80 -18.86 -42.48
N THR A 961 21.06 -18.90 -42.92
CA THR A 961 21.91 -20.10 -42.83
C THR A 961 22.44 -20.28 -41.41
N ALA A 962 22.98 -21.46 -41.10
CA ALA A 962 23.63 -21.69 -39.80
C ALA A 962 24.81 -20.74 -39.56
N GLU A 963 25.53 -20.34 -40.62
CA GLU A 963 26.60 -19.33 -40.56
C GLU A 963 26.06 -17.95 -40.15
N ASP A 964 24.97 -17.50 -40.78
CA ASP A 964 24.32 -16.22 -40.43
C ASP A 964 23.86 -16.19 -38.97
N VAL A 965 23.31 -17.31 -38.48
CA VAL A 965 22.87 -17.43 -37.08
C VAL A 965 24.06 -17.45 -36.12
N ALA A 966 25.18 -18.10 -36.50
CA ALA A 966 26.41 -18.07 -35.71
C ALA A 966 26.95 -16.63 -35.56
N ASP A 967 26.88 -15.84 -36.63
CA ASP A 967 27.26 -14.43 -36.63
C ASP A 967 26.32 -13.56 -35.81
N LEU A 968 25.01 -13.77 -35.89
CA LEU A 968 24.02 -13.12 -35.02
C LEU A 968 24.34 -13.38 -33.55
N LEU A 969 24.61 -14.63 -33.18
CA LEU A 969 24.99 -15.00 -31.82
C LEU A 969 26.32 -14.35 -31.42
N ALA A 970 27.28 -14.20 -32.33
CA ALA A 970 28.53 -13.49 -32.05
C ALA A 970 28.29 -11.98 -31.80
N TYR A 971 27.42 -11.34 -32.58
CA TYR A 971 27.01 -9.95 -32.37
C TYR A 971 26.30 -9.74 -31.02
N LEU A 972 25.33 -10.60 -30.68
CA LEU A 972 24.67 -10.56 -29.37
C LEU A 972 25.65 -10.83 -28.21
N ARG A 973 26.69 -11.63 -28.44
CA ARG A 973 27.76 -11.88 -27.46
C ARG A 973 28.70 -10.70 -27.28
N SER A 974 28.97 -9.90 -28.32
CA SER A 974 29.82 -8.71 -28.23
C SER A 974 29.14 -7.55 -27.50
N GLY A 975 27.80 -7.51 -27.52
CA GLY A 975 27.00 -6.44 -26.94
C GLY A 975 26.83 -5.21 -27.84
N GLY A 976 27.19 -5.32 -29.13
CA GLY A 976 27.10 -4.23 -30.10
C GLY A 976 28.37 -4.03 -30.91
#